data_AF-A0A1Y4GV07-F1
#
_entry.id   AF-A0A1Y4GV07-F1
#
_cell.length_a   1.000
_cell.length_b   1.000
_cell.length_c   1.000
_cell.angle_alpha   90.00
_cell.angle_beta   90.00
_cell.angle_gamma   90.00
#
_symmetry.space_group_name_H-M   'P 1'
#
loop_
_entity.id
_entity.type
_entity.pdbx_description
1 polymer ?
#
loop_
_entity_poly.entity_id
_entity_poly.type
_entity_poly.pdbx_seq_one_letter_code
_entity_poly.pdbx_strand_id
1 'polypeptide(L)'
;MKCKQLYALILLLLWVSICSETVWGKQVSKNDVTISYEIQADSSIKVLNIWNKSSKRVILYIDNKESKTINRESSAQVNQIARQSVRFDYPRSSGALLWRYVAPKVEAVSSSEIEKESVDTVTESLPRISQARVNKKQERQPSKQEGVVSESYLDRMNRDEFFGIESVQAYIDQVDRFSQALLASQDKKQFVIDYDLDEFLKNSIAEINQKRIEIPIVAQEIVAISKTTTISGQETLINYVVETLNNRLRNREDAYNQLNDLVTDVYNADSQSFLNKHDLLNYGLVGGIVLILVIWIIIAVNKRKKGKRVSKNSGKSVPEHQTQEEANAAIVVRRKTTSVLKKQSLDDVVNNPDYLMIDSADFSNDSAVRRIYIKNTCIKDVYNLYAEDLRNADNPKEDGCMVLGRWVQDEATHTYDVSLEYVVFPGDDAVFKEYELNFGGKIKLRIAEKLRKLRKDTNLQYDLTCWIHSHPGLGVFFSNSDSNVQMQLKHSQHPNFLVAFVVDILTSNQELGIFTFRGDGTINSKGDLLKMYSLEEMYKWALGSERKSFIPDNFYNILKTANARAASCFGIEVNNNAIIDLTQITIEPNTGLVGWAVGFPVDTENGKEYIVSSLVRVHDRPATGVVGCLVSITHMSLPTIQRLIIPICADIDFVLVYSSKLMTLTSIPVVNGDVVMDERFYGDVNIDELKIWTRRKR
;
A
#
# COMPACT_ATOMS: atom_id res chain seq x y z
N MET A 1 -65.30 8.43 -10.81
CA MET A 1 -64.22 7.41 -10.79
C MET A 1 -64.32 6.59 -9.52
N LYS A 2 -63.86 5.33 -9.50
CA LYS A 2 -63.76 4.52 -8.27
C LYS A 2 -62.56 4.99 -7.44
N CYS A 3 -62.63 4.96 -6.11
CA CYS A 3 -61.63 5.54 -5.21
C CYS A 3 -60.18 5.12 -5.53
N LYS A 4 -59.93 3.85 -5.89
CA LYS A 4 -58.61 3.36 -6.33
C LYS A 4 -58.04 4.07 -7.56
N GLN A 5 -58.88 4.51 -8.50
CA GLN A 5 -58.45 5.27 -9.69
C GLN A 5 -58.04 6.70 -9.32
N LEU A 6 -58.66 7.29 -8.30
CA LEU A 6 -58.28 8.61 -7.80
C LEU A 6 -56.92 8.54 -7.08
N TYR A 7 -56.70 7.52 -6.24
CA TYR A 7 -55.38 7.26 -5.66
C TYR A 7 -54.29 7.01 -6.71
N ALA A 8 -54.60 6.22 -7.76
CA ALA A 8 -53.66 5.99 -8.86
C ALA A 8 -53.34 7.27 -9.63
N LEU A 9 -54.33 8.15 -9.88
CA LEU A 9 -54.11 9.43 -10.55
C LEU A 9 -53.29 10.40 -9.69
N ILE A 10 -53.56 10.47 -8.38
CA ILE A 10 -52.80 11.31 -7.44
C ILE A 10 -51.35 10.82 -7.31
N LEU A 11 -51.14 9.50 -7.22
CA LEU A 11 -49.79 8.92 -7.24
C LEU A 11 -49.07 9.18 -8.57
N LEU A 12 -49.75 9.07 -9.71
CA LEU A 12 -49.18 9.37 -11.02
C LEU A 12 -48.81 10.86 -11.14
N LEU A 13 -49.66 11.78 -10.67
CA LEU A 13 -49.39 13.21 -10.67
C LEU A 13 -48.23 13.59 -9.73
N LEU A 14 -48.13 12.97 -8.54
CA LEU A 14 -46.97 13.10 -7.67
C LEU A 14 -45.70 12.56 -8.34
N TRP A 15 -45.77 11.40 -8.99
CA TRP A 15 -44.62 10.79 -9.66
C TRP A 15 -44.15 11.63 -10.86
N VAL A 16 -45.08 12.14 -11.67
CA VAL A 16 -44.78 13.09 -12.76
C VAL A 16 -44.20 14.38 -12.22
N SER A 17 -44.72 14.92 -11.11
CA SER A 17 -44.18 16.14 -10.46
C SER A 17 -42.80 15.94 -9.85
N ILE A 18 -42.42 14.73 -9.47
CA ILE A 18 -41.07 14.37 -9.00
C ILE A 18 -40.12 14.19 -10.18
N CYS A 19 -40.59 13.59 -11.29
CA CYS A 19 -39.80 13.40 -12.51
C CYS A 19 -39.65 14.67 -13.37
N SER A 20 -40.50 15.69 -13.20
CA SER A 20 -40.50 16.89 -14.05
C SER A 20 -39.38 17.90 -13.76
N GLU A 21 -38.65 17.77 -12.65
CA GLU A 21 -37.54 18.68 -12.31
C GLU A 21 -36.14 18.13 -12.64
N THR A 22 -36.02 16.94 -13.21
CA THR A 22 -34.72 16.31 -13.53
C THR A 22 -34.30 16.41 -15.00
N VAL A 23 -34.28 17.64 -15.55
CA VAL A 23 -33.38 17.95 -16.67
C VAL A 23 -31.96 18.04 -16.11
N TRP A 24 -31.21 16.94 -16.17
CA TRP A 24 -29.85 16.87 -15.64
C TRP A 24 -28.86 17.68 -16.49
N GLY A 25 -28.75 18.98 -16.20
CA GLY A 25 -27.60 19.78 -16.58
C GLY A 25 -26.30 19.17 -16.04
N LYS A 26 -25.20 19.29 -16.78
CA LYS A 26 -23.88 18.78 -16.39
C LYS A 26 -23.45 19.40 -15.07
N GLN A 27 -22.81 18.63 -14.21
CA GLN A 27 -22.33 19.13 -12.92
C GLN A 27 -20.81 19.29 -12.90
N VAL A 28 -20.32 20.29 -12.18
CA VAL A 28 -18.90 20.42 -11.83
C VAL A 28 -18.78 20.92 -10.39
N SER A 29 -17.84 20.32 -9.66
CA SER A 29 -17.57 20.60 -8.24
C SER A 29 -16.10 21.01 -8.05
N LYS A 30 -15.86 22.02 -7.22
CA LYS A 30 -14.54 22.37 -6.70
C LYS A 30 -14.69 22.77 -5.24
N ASN A 31 -13.91 22.11 -4.38
CA ASN A 31 -14.19 22.04 -2.95
C ASN A 31 -15.65 21.57 -2.76
N ASP A 32 -16.31 21.98 -1.68
CA ASP A 32 -17.71 21.62 -1.39
C ASP A 32 -18.74 22.44 -2.19
N VAL A 33 -18.29 23.25 -3.16
CA VAL A 33 -19.16 24.05 -4.04
C VAL A 33 -19.38 23.30 -5.36
N THR A 34 -20.64 23.10 -5.71
CA THR A 34 -21.06 22.41 -6.94
C THR A 34 -22.01 23.29 -7.74
N ILE A 35 -21.89 23.31 -9.07
CA ILE A 35 -22.86 23.93 -9.98
C ILE A 35 -23.43 22.90 -10.96
N SER A 36 -24.67 23.12 -11.41
CA SER A 36 -25.27 22.42 -12.56
C SER A 36 -25.47 23.40 -13.70
N TYR A 37 -25.10 23.01 -14.93
CA TYR A 37 -25.11 23.90 -16.10
C TYR A 37 -25.50 23.19 -17.41
N GLU A 38 -26.03 23.97 -18.35
CA GLU A 38 -26.27 23.56 -19.74
C GLU A 38 -25.18 24.16 -20.63
N ILE A 39 -24.76 23.47 -21.69
CA ILE A 39 -23.85 24.02 -22.71
C ILE A 39 -24.69 24.59 -23.85
N GLN A 40 -24.40 25.83 -24.28
CA GLN A 40 -25.07 26.48 -25.40
C GLN A 40 -24.32 26.28 -26.73
N ALA A 41 -24.97 26.60 -27.85
CA ALA A 41 -24.42 26.41 -29.20
C ALA A 41 -23.16 27.26 -29.49
N ASP A 42 -22.95 28.37 -28.76
CA ASP A 42 -21.73 29.19 -28.80
C ASP A 42 -20.62 28.65 -27.87
N SER A 43 -20.80 27.47 -27.27
CA SER A 43 -19.94 26.88 -26.24
C SER A 43 -19.82 27.69 -24.93
N SER A 44 -20.69 28.69 -24.72
CA SER A 44 -20.93 29.25 -23.38
C SER A 44 -21.72 28.26 -22.52
N ILE A 45 -21.80 28.51 -21.21
CA ILE A 45 -22.61 27.70 -20.29
C ILE A 45 -23.69 28.52 -19.59
N LYS A 46 -24.87 27.93 -19.41
CA LYS A 46 -25.95 28.49 -18.59
C LYS A 46 -25.94 27.78 -17.23
N VAL A 47 -25.50 28.48 -16.19
CA VAL A 47 -25.49 27.99 -14.80
C VAL A 47 -26.93 28.01 -14.28
N LEU A 48 -27.49 26.83 -14.01
CA LEU A 48 -28.86 26.67 -13.52
C LEU A 48 -28.93 26.84 -12.00
N ASN A 49 -28.12 26.07 -11.28
CA ASN A 49 -28.10 25.99 -9.82
C ASN A 49 -26.67 25.97 -9.29
N ILE A 50 -26.53 26.38 -8.04
CA ILE A 50 -25.34 26.20 -7.19
C ILE A 50 -25.75 25.59 -5.85
N TRP A 51 -24.91 24.69 -5.34
CA TRP A 51 -24.96 24.14 -3.98
C TRP A 51 -23.63 24.45 -3.30
N ASN A 52 -23.69 25.15 -2.16
CA ASN A 52 -22.57 25.34 -1.27
C ASN A 52 -22.72 24.37 -0.09
N LYS A 53 -21.96 23.26 -0.10
CA LYS A 53 -21.90 22.33 1.04
C LYS A 53 -20.80 22.71 2.05
N SER A 54 -20.04 23.79 1.81
CA SER A 54 -19.02 24.24 2.77
C SER A 54 -19.66 24.97 3.96
N SER A 55 -18.94 24.96 5.09
CA SER A 55 -19.29 25.66 6.33
C SER A 55 -19.16 27.19 6.24
N LYS A 56 -18.43 27.71 5.25
CA LYS A 56 -18.25 29.14 4.98
C LYS A 56 -19.26 29.59 3.91
N ARG A 57 -19.77 30.83 3.98
CA ARG A 57 -20.60 31.40 2.88
C ARG A 57 -19.71 31.67 1.65
N VAL A 58 -20.26 31.60 0.44
CA VAL A 58 -19.51 31.81 -0.81
C VAL A 58 -20.17 32.85 -1.71
N ILE A 59 -19.35 33.58 -2.47
CA ILE A 59 -19.76 34.59 -3.44
C ILE A 59 -19.49 34.02 -4.84
N LEU A 60 -20.53 33.80 -5.62
CA LEU A 60 -20.45 33.30 -6.99
C LEU A 60 -20.13 34.45 -7.95
N TYR A 61 -19.08 34.29 -8.75
CA TYR A 61 -18.71 35.18 -9.85
C TYR A 61 -18.93 34.48 -11.20
N ILE A 62 -19.62 35.18 -12.10
CA ILE A 62 -19.84 34.77 -13.50
C ILE A 62 -19.22 35.85 -14.40
N ASP A 63 -18.34 35.43 -15.31
CA ASP A 63 -17.54 36.33 -16.18
C ASP A 63 -16.90 37.48 -15.38
N ASN A 64 -16.32 37.12 -14.23
CA ASN A 64 -15.69 37.98 -13.21
C ASN A 64 -16.59 39.04 -12.55
N LYS A 65 -17.92 39.02 -12.77
CA LYS A 65 -18.89 39.85 -12.04
C LYS A 65 -19.53 39.08 -10.91
N GLU A 66 -19.76 39.73 -9.77
CA GLU A 66 -20.53 39.12 -8.68
C GLU A 66 -21.97 38.84 -9.17
N SER A 67 -22.39 37.59 -9.01
CA SER A 67 -23.66 37.06 -9.48
C SER A 67 -24.64 36.83 -8.33
N LYS A 68 -24.16 36.22 -7.23
CA LYS A 68 -24.98 35.88 -6.05
C LYS A 68 -24.11 35.50 -4.85
N THR A 69 -24.51 35.86 -3.63
CA THR A 69 -24.00 35.24 -2.40
C THR A 69 -24.85 34.03 -2.02
N ILE A 70 -24.20 32.95 -1.58
CA ILE A 70 -24.81 31.68 -1.15
C ILE A 70 -24.33 31.39 0.27
N ASN A 71 -25.27 31.11 1.17
CA ASN A 71 -24.96 30.82 2.58
C ASN A 71 -24.30 29.44 2.74
N ARG A 72 -23.77 29.16 3.94
CA ARG A 72 -23.27 27.81 4.27
C ARG A 72 -24.39 26.77 4.17
N GLU A 73 -24.03 25.55 3.75
CA GLU A 73 -24.93 24.39 3.61
C GLU A 73 -26.22 24.68 2.80
N SER A 74 -26.18 25.62 1.84
CA SER A 74 -27.37 26.08 1.12
C SER A 74 -27.22 26.04 -0.40
N SER A 75 -28.35 26.07 -1.09
CA SER A 75 -28.43 26.06 -2.55
C SER A 75 -29.21 27.24 -3.09
N ALA A 76 -28.85 27.69 -4.29
CA ALA A 76 -29.56 28.75 -4.99
C ALA A 76 -29.73 28.43 -6.48
N GLN A 77 -30.91 28.72 -7.03
CA GLN A 77 -31.06 28.90 -8.47
C GLN A 77 -30.31 30.18 -8.91
N VAL A 78 -29.67 30.09 -10.07
CA VAL A 78 -28.81 31.13 -10.66
C VAL A 78 -29.38 31.57 -12.00
N ASN A 79 -29.60 30.62 -12.92
CA ASN A 79 -30.14 30.81 -14.27
C ASN A 79 -29.46 31.93 -15.10
N GLN A 80 -28.12 32.03 -15.02
CA GLN A 80 -27.31 33.02 -15.76
C GLN A 80 -26.35 32.36 -16.74
N ILE A 81 -25.96 33.08 -17.80
CA ILE A 81 -25.03 32.62 -18.84
C ILE A 81 -23.62 33.14 -18.54
N ALA A 82 -22.63 32.24 -18.60
CA ALA A 82 -21.20 32.50 -18.48
C ALA A 82 -20.50 32.18 -19.81
N ARG A 83 -19.81 33.17 -20.37
CA ARG A 83 -19.09 33.07 -21.66
C ARG A 83 -17.58 32.93 -21.51
N GLN A 84 -17.04 33.22 -20.33
CA GLN A 84 -15.60 33.23 -20.05
C GLN A 84 -15.25 32.38 -18.82
N SER A 85 -15.95 32.55 -17.70
CA SER A 85 -15.62 31.87 -16.45
C SER A 85 -16.77 31.77 -15.46
N VAL A 86 -16.71 30.73 -14.62
CA VAL A 86 -17.49 30.63 -13.38
C VAL A 86 -16.53 30.28 -12.25
N ARG A 87 -16.51 31.09 -11.20
CA ARG A 87 -15.66 30.88 -10.00
C ARG A 87 -16.43 31.31 -8.76
N PHE A 88 -16.03 30.87 -7.59
CA PHE A 88 -16.52 31.42 -6.32
C PHE A 88 -15.35 31.92 -5.48
N ASP A 89 -15.63 32.88 -4.59
CA ASP A 89 -14.72 33.29 -3.51
C ASP A 89 -15.38 33.14 -2.14
N TYR A 90 -14.57 33.13 -1.09
CA TYR A 90 -15.03 33.31 0.29
C TYR A 90 -14.91 34.80 0.68
N PRO A 91 -15.64 35.28 1.71
CA PRO A 91 -15.67 36.70 2.09
C PRO A 91 -14.34 37.34 2.54
N ARG A 92 -13.30 36.53 2.75
CA ARG A 92 -11.95 36.97 3.18
C ARG A 92 -10.81 36.25 2.43
N SER A 93 -11.11 35.35 1.49
CA SER A 93 -10.10 34.58 0.76
C SER A 93 -10.59 34.12 -0.62
N SER A 94 -9.68 33.98 -1.57
CA SER A 94 -9.99 33.46 -2.91
C SER A 94 -10.50 32.02 -2.84
N GLY A 95 -11.56 31.71 -3.58
CA GLY A 95 -12.09 30.36 -3.72
C GLY A 95 -11.58 29.69 -5.00
N ALA A 96 -12.42 28.88 -5.66
CA ALA A 96 -12.00 28.07 -6.80
C ALA A 96 -12.73 28.41 -8.11
N LEU A 97 -12.00 28.21 -9.22
CA LEU A 97 -12.52 28.27 -10.59
C LEU A 97 -13.30 26.97 -10.90
N LEU A 98 -14.62 27.07 -11.03
CA LEU A 98 -15.51 25.95 -11.36
C LEU A 98 -15.50 25.64 -12.86
N TRP A 99 -15.45 26.66 -13.70
CA TRP A 99 -15.43 26.54 -15.16
C TRP A 99 -14.69 27.70 -15.83
N ARG A 100 -14.10 27.43 -17.00
CA ARG A 100 -13.53 28.43 -17.91
C ARG A 100 -13.80 28.00 -19.34
N TYR A 101 -14.07 28.97 -20.22
CA TYR A 101 -14.16 28.73 -21.65
C TYR A 101 -12.83 28.20 -22.21
N VAL A 102 -12.91 27.14 -23.02
CA VAL A 102 -11.77 26.58 -23.77
C VAL A 102 -12.21 26.50 -25.23
N ALA A 103 -11.48 27.17 -26.12
CA ALA A 103 -11.76 27.09 -27.55
C ALA A 103 -11.54 25.65 -28.05
N PRO A 104 -12.43 25.10 -28.91
CA PRO A 104 -12.24 23.75 -29.45
C PRO A 104 -10.89 23.62 -30.18
N LYS A 105 -10.05 22.70 -29.72
CA LYS A 105 -8.82 22.32 -30.41
C LYS A 105 -9.19 21.50 -31.64
N VAL A 106 -8.88 22.01 -32.84
CA VAL A 106 -8.85 21.17 -34.05
C VAL A 106 -7.65 20.24 -33.92
N GLU A 107 -7.86 18.95 -34.14
CA GLU A 107 -6.80 17.94 -34.06
C GLU A 107 -5.84 18.08 -35.25
N ALA A 108 -4.55 18.22 -34.94
CA ALA A 108 -3.46 18.16 -35.91
C ALA A 108 -2.52 17.02 -35.49
N VAL A 109 -2.29 16.08 -36.39
CA VAL A 109 -1.47 14.88 -36.15
C VAL A 109 0.01 15.29 -36.02
N SER A 110 0.69 14.82 -34.97
CA SER A 110 2.14 15.02 -34.77
C SER A 110 2.88 13.69 -34.85
N SER A 111 3.74 13.55 -35.86
CA SER A 111 4.64 12.41 -36.05
C SER A 111 5.96 12.56 -35.29
N SER A 112 6.43 11.44 -34.73
CA SER A 112 7.81 11.04 -34.40
C SER A 112 8.99 12.04 -34.56
N GLU A 113 9.73 12.18 -33.45
CA GLU A 113 11.21 12.15 -33.33
C GLU A 113 12.12 13.12 -34.13
N ILE A 114 13.05 13.78 -33.40
CA ILE A 114 14.52 13.55 -33.49
C ILE A 114 15.26 14.44 -32.47
N GLU A 115 16.38 13.95 -31.93
CA GLU A 115 17.25 14.62 -30.95
C GLU A 115 18.19 15.68 -31.57
N LYS A 116 18.75 16.57 -30.72
CA LYS A 116 20.22 16.85 -30.70
C LYS A 116 20.69 17.75 -29.55
N GLU A 117 21.88 17.43 -29.04
CA GLU A 117 22.69 18.33 -28.22
C GLU A 117 23.45 19.35 -29.08
N SER A 118 23.78 20.52 -28.49
CA SER A 118 25.10 21.14 -28.62
C SER A 118 25.32 22.22 -27.55
N VAL A 119 26.52 22.26 -26.97
CA VAL A 119 27.02 23.33 -26.10
C VAL A 119 27.91 24.26 -26.92
N ASP A 120 27.88 25.57 -26.67
CA ASP A 120 29.09 26.39 -26.84
C ASP A 120 29.10 27.67 -25.99
N THR A 121 30.28 28.27 -25.81
CA THR A 121 30.54 29.38 -24.88
C THR A 121 31.28 30.54 -25.55
N VAL A 122 30.87 31.79 -25.29
CA VAL A 122 31.65 32.99 -25.64
C VAL A 122 31.66 33.98 -24.47
N THR A 123 32.82 34.57 -24.19
CA THR A 123 33.03 35.61 -23.18
C THR A 123 34.01 36.63 -23.75
N GLU A 124 33.70 37.93 -23.68
CA GLU A 124 34.76 38.96 -23.63
C GLU A 124 34.30 40.26 -22.96
N SER A 125 35.24 41.21 -22.83
CA SER A 125 35.14 42.47 -22.06
C SER A 125 35.91 43.58 -22.83
N LEU A 126 36.40 44.72 -22.33
CA LEU A 126 36.65 45.33 -21.01
C LEU A 126 36.69 46.88 -21.26
N PRO A 127 36.73 47.78 -20.25
CA PRO A 127 38.05 48.27 -19.87
C PRO A 127 38.23 48.76 -18.41
N ARG A 128 39.49 48.67 -17.95
CA ARG A 128 40.06 49.43 -16.83
C ARG A 128 40.85 50.62 -17.39
N ILE A 129 40.97 51.72 -16.63
CA ILE A 129 42.21 52.52 -16.58
C ILE A 129 42.54 52.83 -15.11
N SER A 130 43.83 52.89 -14.78
CA SER A 130 44.37 53.09 -13.43
C SER A 130 45.73 53.80 -13.47
N GLN A 131 46.02 54.68 -12.50
CA GLN A 131 47.34 55.29 -12.28
C GLN A 131 47.64 55.28 -10.76
N ALA A 132 48.68 54.58 -10.29
CA ALA A 132 50.08 55.02 -10.11
C ALA A 132 50.22 56.05 -8.95
N ARG A 133 50.79 55.70 -7.78
CA ARG A 133 52.24 55.54 -7.45
C ARG A 133 53.08 56.79 -7.78
N VAL A 134 53.96 57.32 -6.91
CA VAL A 134 54.30 57.01 -5.49
C VAL A 134 55.10 58.20 -4.91
N ASN A 135 55.06 58.44 -3.59
CA ASN A 135 56.27 58.90 -2.87
C ASN A 135 56.26 58.60 -1.36
N LYS A 136 57.44 58.63 -0.73
CA LYS A 136 57.72 58.26 0.68
C LYS A 136 57.44 59.47 1.62
N LYS A 137 57.30 59.34 2.97
CA LYS A 137 58.22 58.63 3.89
C LYS A 137 57.62 58.42 5.31
N GLN A 138 57.92 57.24 5.88
CA GLN A 138 57.96 56.82 7.32
C GLN A 138 57.15 57.58 8.39
N GLU A 139 56.31 56.84 9.14
CA GLU A 139 56.57 56.56 10.58
C GLU A 139 55.83 55.29 11.07
N ARG A 140 55.95 54.90 12.36
CA ARG A 140 55.60 53.55 12.87
C ARG A 140 54.41 53.53 13.84
N GLN A 141 53.42 52.68 13.52
CA GLN A 141 52.44 52.05 14.45
C GLN A 141 51.51 52.98 15.26
N PRO A 142 50.43 52.44 15.90
CA PRO A 142 49.85 51.11 15.77
C PRO A 142 48.51 51.10 15.01
N SER A 143 48.17 49.99 14.37
CA SER A 143 46.85 49.79 13.77
C SER A 143 45.82 49.44 14.86
N LYS A 144 44.83 50.31 15.07
CA LYS A 144 43.52 49.84 15.57
C LYS A 144 42.89 48.99 14.47
N GLN A 145 42.81 47.67 14.67
CA GLN A 145 41.87 46.86 13.92
C GLN A 145 40.48 47.08 14.52
N GLU A 146 39.51 47.41 13.68
CA GLU A 146 38.11 47.31 14.08
C GLU A 146 37.77 45.82 14.24
N GLY A 147 37.14 45.47 15.36
CA GLY A 147 36.96 44.08 15.75
C GLY A 147 35.92 43.37 14.90
N VAL A 148 36.35 42.36 14.14
CA VAL A 148 35.43 41.36 13.60
C VAL A 148 34.86 40.57 14.79
N VAL A 149 33.63 40.90 15.19
CA VAL A 149 32.90 40.14 16.20
C VAL A 149 32.70 38.73 15.66
N SER A 150 33.22 37.72 16.37
CA SER A 150 32.96 36.33 16.02
C SER A 150 31.57 35.98 16.55
N GLU A 151 30.61 35.80 15.65
CA GLU A 151 29.24 35.39 15.99
C GLU A 151 29.24 34.10 16.80
N SER A 152 28.49 34.08 17.91
CA SER A 152 28.36 32.89 18.76
C SER A 152 27.29 31.95 18.20
N TYR A 153 27.46 30.65 18.45
CA TYR A 153 26.42 29.66 18.14
C TYR A 153 25.10 29.98 18.87
N LEU A 154 25.18 30.61 20.06
CA LEU A 154 24.02 31.12 20.80
C LEU A 154 23.32 32.27 20.06
N ASP A 155 24.07 33.19 19.45
CA ASP A 155 23.51 34.33 18.71
C ASP A 155 22.76 33.83 17.48
N ARG A 156 23.37 32.87 16.74
CA ARG A 156 22.74 32.23 15.57
C ARG A 156 21.48 31.45 15.97
N MET A 157 21.53 30.64 17.03
CA MET A 157 20.38 29.88 17.54
C MET A 157 19.26 30.76 18.09
N ASN A 158 19.57 31.96 18.59
CA ASN A 158 18.56 32.91 19.06
C ASN A 158 17.93 33.74 17.92
N ARG A 159 18.56 33.79 16.75
CA ARG A 159 18.07 34.43 15.51
C ARG A 159 17.26 33.51 14.59
N ASP A 160 17.11 32.23 14.95
CA ASP A 160 16.32 31.29 14.16
C ASP A 160 14.83 31.66 14.19
N GLU A 161 14.17 31.69 13.03
CA GLU A 161 12.79 32.17 12.92
C GLU A 161 11.79 31.27 13.67
N PHE A 162 12.09 29.99 13.89
CA PHE A 162 11.25 29.04 14.62
C PHE A 162 11.75 28.74 16.04
N PHE A 163 13.05 28.48 16.17
CA PHE A 163 13.73 28.09 17.41
C PHE A 163 14.31 29.27 18.21
N GLY A 164 14.27 30.51 17.70
CA GLY A 164 14.70 31.68 18.44
C GLY A 164 13.92 31.88 19.73
N ILE A 165 14.57 32.41 20.79
CA ILE A 165 13.90 32.62 22.09
C ILE A 165 12.71 33.56 21.93
N GLU A 166 12.88 34.63 21.15
CA GLU A 166 11.82 35.61 20.86
C GLU A 166 10.69 34.99 20.03
N SER A 167 10.99 34.12 19.05
CA SER A 167 9.99 33.39 18.26
C SER A 167 9.18 32.39 19.08
N VAL A 168 9.85 31.62 19.95
CA VAL A 168 9.20 30.67 20.87
C VAL A 168 8.29 31.42 21.85
N GLN A 169 8.76 32.53 22.43
CA GLN A 169 7.93 33.34 23.32
C GLN A 169 6.76 34.00 22.59
N ALA A 170 6.98 34.56 21.39
CA ALA A 170 5.90 35.17 20.61
C ALA A 170 4.80 34.17 20.20
N TYR A 171 5.19 32.91 19.94
CA TYR A 171 4.25 31.81 19.72
C TYR A 171 3.44 31.50 21.00
N ILE A 172 4.11 31.32 22.14
CA ILE A 172 3.44 31.09 23.43
C ILE A 172 2.49 32.24 23.78
N ASP A 173 2.95 33.49 23.66
CA ASP A 173 2.14 34.69 23.89
C ASP A 173 0.91 34.75 22.97
N GLN A 174 1.01 34.27 21.72
CA GLN A 174 -0.13 34.18 20.80
C GLN A 174 -1.13 33.08 21.22
N VAL A 175 -0.62 31.91 21.60
CA VAL A 175 -1.40 30.77 22.08
C VAL A 175 -2.13 31.08 23.39
N ASP A 176 -1.46 31.76 24.34
CA ASP A 176 -2.08 32.21 25.59
C ASP A 176 -3.15 33.28 25.36
N ARG A 177 -2.92 34.22 24.42
CA ARG A 177 -3.95 35.20 24.02
C ARG A 177 -5.18 34.52 23.44
N PHE A 178 -5.01 33.51 22.58
CA PHE A 178 -6.14 32.71 22.07
C PHE A 178 -6.82 31.92 23.19
N SER A 179 -6.05 31.27 24.08
CA SER A 179 -6.57 30.48 25.20
C SER A 179 -7.42 31.33 26.16
N GLN A 180 -6.91 32.49 26.58
CA GLN A 180 -7.61 33.42 27.47
C GLN A 180 -8.87 34.01 26.82
N ALA A 181 -8.79 34.41 25.55
CA ALA A 181 -9.92 34.98 24.82
C ALA A 181 -11.02 33.94 24.51
N LEU A 182 -10.65 32.70 24.18
CA LEU A 182 -11.57 31.57 24.02
C LEU A 182 -12.27 31.23 25.35
N LEU A 183 -11.54 31.24 26.47
CA LEU A 183 -12.11 31.03 27.80
C LEU A 183 -13.09 32.15 28.21
N ALA A 184 -12.81 33.40 27.82
CA ALA A 184 -13.62 34.58 28.13
C ALA A 184 -14.79 34.83 27.15
N SER A 185 -14.84 34.17 25.99
CA SER A 185 -15.92 34.35 25.01
C SER A 185 -17.27 33.84 25.52
N GLN A 186 -18.34 34.59 25.23
CA GLN A 186 -19.72 34.15 25.48
C GLN A 186 -20.21 33.09 24.48
N ASP A 187 -19.67 33.08 23.26
CA ASP A 187 -19.83 31.99 22.30
C ASP A 187 -18.44 31.46 21.93
N LYS A 188 -18.09 30.31 22.50
CA LYS A 188 -16.78 29.68 22.29
C LYS A 188 -16.68 29.04 20.90
N LYS A 189 -17.79 28.56 20.32
CA LYS A 189 -17.80 27.93 19.00
C LYS A 189 -17.66 28.96 17.90
N GLN A 190 -18.36 30.09 18.03
CA GLN A 190 -18.18 31.21 17.11
C GLN A 190 -16.77 31.83 17.26
N PHE A 191 -16.18 31.84 18.46
CA PHE A 191 -14.78 32.28 18.64
C PHE A 191 -13.77 31.39 17.90
N VAL A 192 -13.87 30.05 18.02
CA VAL A 192 -13.03 29.10 17.27
C VAL A 192 -13.08 29.36 15.76
N ILE A 193 -14.28 29.66 15.23
CA ILE A 193 -14.51 29.94 13.82
C ILE A 193 -14.03 31.35 13.40
N ASP A 194 -14.29 32.39 14.18
CA ASP A 194 -13.98 33.79 13.81
C ASP A 194 -12.47 34.10 13.83
N TYR A 195 -11.71 33.31 14.57
CA TYR A 195 -10.24 33.36 14.64
C TYR A 195 -9.56 32.19 13.90
N ASP A 196 -10.33 31.36 13.16
CA ASP A 196 -9.86 30.18 12.40
C ASP A 196 -8.89 29.28 13.21
N LEU A 197 -9.21 29.02 14.49
CA LEU A 197 -8.29 28.34 15.42
C LEU A 197 -7.94 26.91 14.99
N ASP A 198 -8.86 26.19 14.34
CA ASP A 198 -8.58 24.86 13.78
C ASP A 198 -7.47 24.91 12.70
N GLU A 199 -7.43 25.99 11.90
CA GLU A 199 -6.41 26.19 10.87
C GLU A 199 -5.08 26.62 11.49
N PHE A 200 -5.11 27.49 12.51
CA PHE A 200 -3.92 27.84 13.30
C PHE A 200 -3.30 26.62 14.00
N LEU A 201 -4.11 25.77 14.64
CA LEU A 201 -3.66 24.55 15.29
C LEU A 201 -3.10 23.55 14.28
N LYS A 202 -3.82 23.29 13.17
CA LYS A 202 -3.35 22.40 12.10
C LYS A 202 -2.02 22.84 11.50
N ASN A 203 -1.85 24.15 11.26
CA ASN A 203 -0.59 24.68 10.72
C ASN A 203 0.53 24.62 11.77
N SER A 204 0.23 24.88 13.05
CA SER A 204 1.18 24.78 14.16
C SER A 204 1.75 23.36 14.32
N ILE A 205 0.91 22.33 14.33
CA ILE A 205 1.38 20.95 14.53
C ILE A 205 2.14 20.41 13.31
N ALA A 206 1.80 20.89 12.10
CA ALA A 206 2.58 20.62 10.90
C ALA A 206 3.99 21.26 10.98
N GLU A 207 4.08 22.53 11.38
CA GLU A 207 5.34 23.24 11.57
C GLU A 207 6.21 22.59 12.65
N ILE A 208 5.63 22.26 13.81
CA ILE A 208 6.30 21.55 14.92
C ILE A 208 6.84 20.18 14.47
N ASN A 209 6.04 19.38 13.75
CA ASN A 209 6.48 18.05 13.31
C ASN A 209 7.55 18.12 12.22
N GLN A 210 7.46 19.05 11.27
CA GLN A 210 8.55 19.30 10.32
C GLN A 210 9.83 19.70 11.06
N LYS A 211 9.75 20.70 11.95
CA LYS A 211 10.91 21.22 12.67
C LYS A 211 11.54 20.19 13.60
N ARG A 212 10.78 19.24 14.16
CA ARG A 212 11.31 18.09 14.92
C ARG A 212 12.30 17.25 14.12
N ILE A 213 12.02 17.02 12.84
CA ILE A 213 12.87 16.25 11.92
C ILE A 213 14.13 17.05 11.54
N GLU A 214 14.01 18.38 11.43
CA GLU A 214 15.12 19.26 11.06
C GLU A 214 16.16 19.50 12.18
N ILE A 215 15.84 19.24 13.46
CA ILE A 215 16.72 19.52 14.61
C ILE A 215 18.17 19.04 14.44
N PRO A 216 18.47 17.80 13.99
CA PRO A 216 19.85 17.34 13.84
C PRO A 216 20.65 18.13 12.80
N ILE A 217 19.99 18.56 11.72
CA ILE A 217 20.60 19.35 10.63
C ILE A 217 20.84 20.79 11.11
N VAL A 218 19.82 21.41 11.70
CA VAL A 218 19.91 22.77 12.26
C VAL A 218 20.99 22.86 13.35
N ALA A 219 21.13 21.83 14.19
CA ALA A 219 22.19 21.77 15.18
C ALA A 219 23.59 21.67 14.56
N GLN A 220 23.75 20.87 13.49
CA GLN A 220 25.02 20.78 12.75
C GLN A 220 25.38 22.12 12.08
N GLU A 221 24.43 22.82 11.46
CA GLU A 221 24.65 24.15 10.87
C GLU A 221 25.08 25.19 11.92
N ILE A 222 24.38 25.23 13.07
CA ILE A 222 24.69 26.13 14.19
C ILE A 222 26.12 25.90 14.72
N VAL A 223 26.56 24.64 14.80
CA VAL A 223 27.91 24.30 15.32
C VAL A 223 29.00 24.45 14.27
N ALA A 224 28.74 24.19 12.98
CA ALA A 224 29.72 24.31 11.91
C ALA A 224 30.27 25.74 11.73
N ILE A 225 29.48 26.76 12.10
CA ILE A 225 29.90 28.18 12.09
C ILE A 225 30.78 28.53 13.31
N SER A 226 30.68 27.76 14.40
CA SER A 226 31.48 27.96 15.61
C SER A 226 32.92 27.48 15.41
N LYS A 227 33.89 28.31 15.80
CA LYS A 227 35.34 28.05 15.58
C LYS A 227 35.95 27.10 16.62
N THR A 228 35.24 26.02 16.97
CA THR A 228 35.74 24.97 17.87
C THR A 228 36.74 24.07 17.14
N THR A 229 37.96 23.94 17.67
CA THR A 229 39.11 23.32 17.01
C THR A 229 39.34 21.83 17.33
N THR A 230 38.40 21.16 18.01
CA THR A 230 38.50 19.74 18.37
C THR A 230 37.19 18.99 18.14
N ILE A 231 37.27 17.79 17.53
CA ILE A 231 36.12 16.97 17.11
C ILE A 231 35.21 16.60 18.28
N SER A 232 35.78 16.09 19.38
CA SER A 232 35.01 15.78 20.60
C SER A 232 34.33 17.02 21.23
N GLY A 233 34.90 18.21 21.02
CA GLY A 233 34.26 19.48 21.40
C GLY A 233 33.05 19.82 20.52
N GLN A 234 33.11 19.52 19.22
CA GLN A 234 32.00 19.69 18.29
C GLN A 234 30.86 18.71 18.59
N GLU A 235 31.13 17.43 18.82
CA GLU A 235 30.11 16.44 19.21
C GLU A 235 29.37 16.83 20.50
N THR A 236 30.13 17.24 21.53
CA THR A 236 29.57 17.71 22.81
C THR A 236 28.69 18.96 22.60
N LEU A 237 29.12 19.88 21.75
CA LEU A 237 28.38 21.11 21.45
C LEU A 237 27.12 20.86 20.60
N ILE A 238 27.18 19.93 19.62
CA ILE A 238 26.02 19.49 18.84
C ILE A 238 24.97 18.90 19.79
N ASN A 239 25.35 18.01 20.70
CA ASN A 239 24.42 17.43 21.67
C ASN A 239 23.73 18.49 22.54
N TYR A 240 24.48 19.48 23.04
CA TYR A 240 23.92 20.59 23.82
C TYR A 240 22.98 21.50 22.99
N VAL A 241 23.29 21.74 21.72
CA VAL A 241 22.40 22.47 20.80
C VAL A 241 21.14 21.64 20.51
N VAL A 242 21.26 20.34 20.22
CA VAL A 242 20.12 19.42 20.02
C VAL A 242 19.22 19.39 21.26
N GLU A 243 19.78 19.31 22.47
CA GLU A 243 19.01 19.37 23.73
C GLU A 243 18.28 20.72 23.86
N THR A 244 18.97 21.84 23.57
CA THR A 244 18.37 23.19 23.61
C THR A 244 17.23 23.34 22.59
N LEU A 245 17.42 22.87 21.35
CA LEU A 245 16.41 22.93 20.28
C LEU A 245 15.19 22.05 20.61
N ASN A 246 15.40 20.85 21.16
CA ASN A 246 14.31 19.98 21.62
C ASN A 246 13.52 20.61 22.77
N ASN A 247 14.18 21.26 23.73
CA ASN A 247 13.50 21.94 24.83
C ASN A 247 12.68 23.15 24.32
N ARG A 248 13.18 23.90 23.33
CA ARG A 248 12.42 24.98 22.68
C ARG A 248 11.26 24.48 21.81
N LEU A 249 11.43 23.36 21.11
CA LEU A 249 10.34 22.68 20.39
C LEU A 249 9.23 22.27 21.37
N ARG A 250 9.64 21.63 22.48
CA ARG A 250 8.73 21.20 23.54
C ARG A 250 7.91 22.35 24.11
N ASN A 251 8.51 23.52 24.35
CA ASN A 251 7.76 24.69 24.83
C ASN A 251 6.66 25.14 23.83
N ARG A 252 6.86 24.97 22.53
CA ARG A 252 5.82 25.24 21.51
C ARG A 252 4.79 24.11 21.43
N GLU A 253 5.20 22.85 21.64
CA GLU A 253 4.33 21.67 21.71
C GLU A 253 3.41 21.68 22.95
N ASP A 254 3.94 21.95 24.14
CA ASP A 254 3.19 22.05 25.39
C ASP A 254 2.16 23.20 25.32
N ALA A 255 2.51 24.34 24.71
CA ALA A 255 1.58 25.43 24.44
C ALA A 255 0.52 25.05 23.39
N TYR A 256 0.91 24.45 22.27
CA TYR A 256 -0.02 23.95 21.25
C TYR A 256 -1.08 23.01 21.87
N ASN A 257 -0.65 22.06 22.71
CA ASN A 257 -1.54 21.13 23.41
C ASN A 257 -2.54 21.87 24.31
N GLN A 258 -2.10 22.87 25.09
CA GLN A 258 -2.97 23.68 25.95
C GLN A 258 -4.14 24.32 25.19
N LEU A 259 -3.91 24.86 23.98
CA LEU A 259 -4.98 25.44 23.16
C LEU A 259 -5.79 24.37 22.41
N ASN A 260 -5.15 23.30 21.93
CA ASN A 260 -5.82 22.18 21.28
C ASN A 260 -6.86 21.52 22.20
N ASP A 261 -6.51 21.31 23.47
CA ASP A 261 -7.40 20.72 24.47
C ASP A 261 -8.59 21.64 24.75
N LEU A 262 -8.36 22.95 24.90
CA LEU A 262 -9.43 23.95 25.07
C LEU A 262 -10.39 24.04 23.87
N VAL A 263 -9.87 23.90 22.64
CA VAL A 263 -10.70 23.85 21.42
C VAL A 263 -11.47 22.52 21.35
N THR A 264 -10.83 21.40 21.71
CA THR A 264 -11.44 20.07 21.74
C THR A 264 -12.59 19.98 22.76
N ASP A 265 -12.41 20.55 23.96
CA ASP A 265 -13.47 20.66 24.98
C ASP A 265 -14.67 21.46 24.50
N VAL A 266 -14.45 22.51 23.71
CA VAL A 266 -15.53 23.32 23.11
C VAL A 266 -16.38 22.51 22.12
N TYR A 267 -15.79 21.53 21.42
CA TYR A 267 -16.55 20.58 20.62
C TYR A 267 -17.26 19.51 21.47
N ASN A 268 -16.54 18.92 22.44
CA ASN A 268 -17.06 17.86 23.31
C ASN A 268 -18.23 18.30 24.22
N ALA A 269 -18.31 19.59 24.58
CA ALA A 269 -19.37 20.12 25.45
C ALA A 269 -20.79 19.87 24.92
N ASP A 270 -21.01 19.83 23.60
CA ASP A 270 -22.33 19.55 23.03
C ASP A 270 -22.75 18.08 23.22
N SER A 271 -21.79 17.15 23.37
CA SER A 271 -22.04 15.71 23.48
C SER A 271 -22.81 15.29 24.74
N GLN A 272 -23.04 16.20 25.69
CA GLN A 272 -23.83 15.96 26.91
C GLN A 272 -25.19 16.70 26.95
N SER A 273 -25.66 17.31 25.84
CA SER A 273 -26.88 18.13 25.85
C SER A 273 -28.00 17.65 24.91
N PHE A 274 -29.25 17.88 25.35
CA PHE A 274 -30.53 17.75 24.62
C PHE A 274 -31.11 16.35 24.32
N LEU A 275 -31.79 15.79 25.32
CA LEU A 275 -33.11 15.18 25.08
C LEU A 275 -34.16 16.29 24.92
N ASN A 276 -34.43 16.72 23.69
CA ASN A 276 -35.40 17.79 23.41
C ASN A 276 -36.85 17.29 23.53
N LYS A 277 -37.72 18.12 24.14
CA LYS A 277 -39.14 17.77 24.39
C LYS A 277 -39.95 17.50 23.12
N HIS A 278 -39.51 18.03 21.98
CA HIS A 278 -40.17 17.82 20.68
C HIS A 278 -40.05 16.37 20.18
N ASP A 279 -38.90 15.73 20.38
CA ASP A 279 -38.66 14.38 19.89
C ASP A 279 -39.43 13.34 20.71
N LEU A 280 -39.55 13.56 22.02
CA LEU A 280 -40.34 12.69 22.91
C LEU A 280 -41.84 12.69 22.52
N LEU A 281 -42.36 13.82 22.01
CA LEU A 281 -43.69 13.91 21.42
C LEU A 281 -43.79 13.13 20.09
N ASN A 282 -42.79 13.26 19.20
CA ASN A 282 -42.75 12.53 17.94
C ASN A 282 -42.68 11.00 18.15
N TYR A 283 -41.80 10.53 19.04
CA TYR A 283 -41.71 9.11 19.41
C TYR A 283 -42.98 8.59 20.07
N GLY A 284 -43.63 9.39 20.92
CA GLY A 284 -44.94 9.04 21.49
C GLY A 284 -46.04 8.89 20.44
N LEU A 285 -46.08 9.78 19.44
CA LEU A 285 -47.06 9.76 18.37
C LEU A 285 -46.84 8.58 17.40
N VAL A 286 -45.59 8.31 17.02
CA VAL A 286 -45.22 7.11 16.23
C VAL A 286 -45.54 5.82 17.01
N GLY A 287 -45.19 5.75 18.31
CA GLY A 287 -45.51 4.62 19.19
C GLY A 287 -47.03 4.36 19.28
N GLY A 288 -47.83 5.42 19.39
CA GLY A 288 -49.29 5.34 19.37
C GLY A 288 -49.85 4.76 18.06
N ILE A 289 -49.31 5.17 16.90
CA ILE A 289 -49.70 4.63 15.59
C ILE A 289 -49.36 3.13 15.49
N VAL A 290 -48.16 2.72 15.95
CA VAL A 290 -47.75 1.31 15.98
C VAL A 290 -48.65 0.49 16.90
N LEU A 291 -48.99 1.00 18.09
CA LEU A 291 -49.90 0.33 19.02
C LEU A 291 -51.29 0.10 18.42
N ILE A 292 -51.85 1.12 17.75
CA ILE A 292 -53.15 1.02 17.05
C ILE A 292 -53.09 -0.03 15.93
N LEU A 293 -51.99 -0.09 15.17
CA LEU A 293 -51.76 -1.13 14.15
C LEU A 293 -51.74 -2.54 14.75
N VAL A 294 -51.02 -2.75 15.86
CA VAL A 294 -50.97 -4.06 16.55
C VAL A 294 -52.36 -4.48 17.06
N ILE A 295 -53.12 -3.55 17.65
CA ILE A 295 -54.50 -3.79 18.10
C ILE A 295 -55.41 -4.16 16.91
N TRP A 296 -55.29 -3.46 15.78
CA TRP A 296 -56.02 -3.77 14.55
C TRP A 296 -55.69 -5.17 14.00
N ILE A 297 -54.41 -5.57 14.01
CA ILE A 297 -53.97 -6.90 13.59
C ILE A 297 -54.57 -7.98 14.50
N ILE A 298 -54.55 -7.80 15.83
CA ILE A 298 -55.16 -8.74 16.79
C ILE A 298 -56.66 -8.88 16.54
N ILE A 299 -57.39 -7.78 16.33
CA ILE A 299 -58.83 -7.81 16.02
C ILE A 299 -59.10 -8.52 14.67
N ALA A 300 -58.28 -8.27 13.65
CA ALA A 300 -58.41 -8.91 12.34
C ALA A 300 -58.15 -10.42 12.39
N VAL A 301 -57.12 -10.86 13.13
CA VAL A 301 -56.81 -12.29 13.35
C VAL A 301 -57.94 -12.98 14.13
N ASN A 302 -58.45 -12.36 15.19
CA ASN A 302 -59.53 -12.94 15.99
C ASN A 302 -60.88 -13.01 15.23
N LYS A 303 -61.18 -12.05 14.34
CA LYS A 303 -62.33 -12.15 13.43
C LYS A 303 -62.18 -13.28 12.40
N ARG A 304 -60.96 -13.58 11.92
CA ARG A 304 -60.72 -14.68 10.97
C ARG A 304 -60.82 -16.07 11.60
N LYS A 305 -60.52 -16.24 12.89
CA LYS A 305 -60.54 -17.55 13.59
C LYS A 305 -61.94 -18.15 13.85
N LYS A 306 -63.04 -17.43 13.59
CA LYS A 306 -64.42 -17.97 13.69
C LYS A 306 -64.94 -18.65 12.41
N GLY A 307 -64.17 -18.68 11.31
CA GLY A 307 -64.56 -19.34 10.05
C GLY A 307 -63.64 -20.51 9.68
N LYS A 308 -64.24 -21.63 9.27
CA LYS A 308 -63.60 -22.84 8.69
C LYS A 308 -62.65 -23.64 9.61
N ARG A 309 -63.22 -24.61 10.32
CA ARG A 309 -62.62 -25.97 10.41
C ARG A 309 -63.07 -26.78 9.19
N VAL A 310 -62.26 -27.75 8.75
CA VAL A 310 -62.61 -29.09 8.16
C VAL A 310 -61.63 -29.55 7.06
N SER A 311 -61.30 -30.85 7.13
CA SER A 311 -60.64 -31.74 6.15
C SER A 311 -59.12 -31.67 5.89
N LYS A 312 -58.60 -32.87 5.64
CA LYS A 312 -57.21 -33.35 5.48
C LYS A 312 -56.88 -33.61 4.00
N ASN A 313 -55.58 -33.71 3.70
CA ASN A 313 -54.92 -34.53 2.65
C ASN A 313 -55.36 -34.29 1.18
N SER A 314 -54.55 -34.41 0.12
CA SER A 314 -53.36 -35.24 -0.16
C SER A 314 -52.69 -34.77 -1.48
N GLY A 315 -51.57 -35.40 -1.88
CA GLY A 315 -51.21 -35.56 -3.31
C GLY A 315 -50.01 -34.76 -3.82
N LYS A 316 -49.29 -35.34 -4.79
CA LYS A 316 -48.22 -34.70 -5.59
C LYS A 316 -48.65 -34.64 -7.07
N SER A 317 -48.40 -33.54 -7.76
CA SER A 317 -48.10 -33.52 -9.21
C SER A 317 -47.64 -32.12 -9.68
N VAL A 318 -46.87 -32.11 -10.76
CA VAL A 318 -46.23 -31.00 -11.50
C VAL A 318 -45.98 -31.54 -12.93
N PRO A 319 -45.97 -30.76 -14.05
CA PRO A 319 -46.10 -29.30 -14.23
C PRO A 319 -47.44 -28.94 -14.95
N GLU A 320 -47.65 -28.12 -16.02
CA GLU A 320 -46.92 -27.22 -16.97
C GLU A 320 -48.01 -26.37 -17.71
N HIS A 321 -47.87 -25.22 -18.42
CA HIS A 321 -46.80 -24.26 -18.77
C HIS A 321 -47.44 -22.88 -19.11
N GLN A 322 -46.69 -21.76 -19.04
CA GLN A 322 -46.85 -20.49 -19.82
C GLN A 322 -48.21 -19.72 -19.81
N THR A 323 -48.34 -18.44 -20.19
CA THR A 323 -47.46 -17.43 -20.84
C THR A 323 -47.18 -16.21 -19.94
N GLN A 324 -45.97 -15.61 -20.00
CA GLN A 324 -45.55 -14.40 -20.74
C GLN A 324 -46.42 -13.13 -20.56
N GLU A 325 -45.90 -11.90 -20.43
CA GLU A 325 -44.59 -11.26 -20.07
C GLU A 325 -44.97 -9.78 -19.72
N GLU A 326 -44.19 -8.74 -19.37
CA GLU A 326 -42.79 -8.37 -19.07
C GLU A 326 -42.91 -7.08 -18.18
N ALA A 327 -41.92 -6.49 -17.51
CA ALA A 327 -40.69 -6.94 -16.85
C ALA A 327 -40.09 -5.74 -16.08
N ASN A 328 -39.07 -5.97 -15.24
CA ASN A 328 -38.05 -4.98 -14.83
C ASN A 328 -36.91 -5.66 -14.04
N ALA A 329 -35.66 -5.21 -14.22
CA ALA A 329 -34.49 -5.95 -13.74
C ALA A 329 -33.99 -5.47 -12.36
N ALA A 330 -34.05 -6.35 -11.36
CA ALA A 330 -33.24 -6.27 -10.16
C ALA A 330 -32.51 -7.61 -9.98
N ILE A 331 -31.23 -7.67 -10.32
CA ILE A 331 -30.41 -8.89 -10.21
C ILE A 331 -30.04 -9.11 -8.73
N VAL A 332 -31.01 -9.57 -7.95
CA VAL A 332 -30.77 -10.13 -6.62
C VAL A 332 -30.01 -11.44 -6.82
N VAL A 333 -28.68 -11.40 -6.65
CA VAL A 333 -27.82 -12.59 -6.68
C VAL A 333 -28.13 -13.45 -5.44
N ARG A 334 -29.23 -14.20 -5.50
CA ARG A 334 -29.51 -15.31 -4.60
C ARG A 334 -28.41 -16.33 -4.81
N ARG A 335 -27.41 -16.35 -3.92
CA ARG A 335 -26.38 -17.39 -3.86
C ARG A 335 -27.06 -18.76 -3.73
N LYS A 336 -27.30 -19.44 -4.86
CA LYS A 336 -27.49 -20.90 -4.91
C LYS A 336 -26.14 -21.60 -4.69
N THR A 337 -25.42 -21.20 -3.63
CA THR A 337 -24.37 -22.02 -3.07
C THR A 337 -25.04 -23.14 -2.29
N THR A 338 -25.24 -24.27 -2.96
CA THR A 338 -25.20 -25.58 -2.28
C THR A 338 -23.75 -25.84 -1.86
N SER A 339 -23.22 -24.95 -1.02
CA SER A 339 -21.92 -25.08 -0.38
C SER A 339 -22.06 -26.17 0.67
N VAL A 340 -21.73 -27.39 0.28
CA VAL A 340 -21.23 -28.38 1.24
C VAL A 340 -20.12 -27.67 2.01
N LEU A 341 -20.32 -27.48 3.32
CA LEU A 341 -19.33 -26.86 4.20
C LEU A 341 -18.02 -27.64 4.07
N LYS A 342 -16.96 -26.94 3.68
CA LYS A 342 -15.64 -27.52 3.44
C LYS A 342 -14.95 -27.74 4.79
N LYS A 343 -14.07 -28.74 4.89
CA LYS A 343 -13.45 -29.06 6.18
C LYS A 343 -12.50 -27.92 6.59
N GLN A 344 -12.77 -27.30 7.72
CA GLN A 344 -11.85 -26.41 8.42
C GLN A 344 -10.82 -27.30 9.14
N SER A 345 -9.52 -27.19 8.82
CA SER A 345 -8.53 -28.22 9.17
C SER A 345 -7.09 -27.79 8.91
N LEU A 346 -6.20 -28.11 9.84
CA LEU A 346 -4.74 -27.93 9.74
C LEU A 346 -3.97 -29.23 10.04
N ASP A 347 -4.67 -30.38 10.10
CA ASP A 347 -4.12 -31.70 10.47
C ASP A 347 -2.90 -32.13 9.63
N ASP A 348 -2.82 -31.68 8.37
CA ASP A 348 -1.75 -31.91 7.38
C ASP A 348 -0.64 -30.83 7.39
N VAL A 349 -0.80 -29.80 8.22
CA VAL A 349 0.13 -28.66 8.40
C VAL A 349 0.88 -28.77 9.72
N VAL A 350 0.21 -29.21 10.80
CA VAL A 350 0.84 -29.40 12.11
C VAL A 350 1.91 -30.51 12.03
N ASN A 351 3.12 -30.21 12.50
CA ASN A 351 4.33 -31.06 12.39
C ASN A 351 4.84 -31.32 10.96
N ASN A 352 4.32 -30.63 9.93
CA ASN A 352 4.79 -30.79 8.56
C ASN A 352 6.10 -30.01 8.32
N PRO A 353 7.21 -30.65 7.88
CA PRO A 353 8.51 -30.00 7.75
C PRO A 353 8.59 -28.92 6.64
N ASP A 354 7.63 -28.88 5.70
CA ASP A 354 7.53 -27.81 4.70
C ASP A 354 6.97 -26.49 5.29
N TYR A 355 6.61 -26.43 6.58
CA TYR A 355 6.04 -25.25 7.23
C TYR A 355 6.90 -24.75 8.39
N LEU A 356 7.25 -23.46 8.35
CA LEU A 356 7.84 -22.75 9.48
C LEU A 356 6.73 -22.42 10.47
N MET A 357 6.80 -22.98 11.68
CA MET A 357 5.89 -22.65 12.77
C MET A 357 6.46 -21.48 13.56
N ILE A 358 5.70 -20.40 13.65
CA ILE A 358 5.93 -19.28 14.57
C ILE A 358 4.82 -19.32 15.63
N ASP A 359 5.18 -19.40 16.91
CA ASP A 359 4.25 -19.25 18.03
C ASP A 359 4.16 -17.76 18.38
N SER A 360 2.96 -17.21 18.57
CA SER A 360 2.78 -15.76 18.75
C SER A 360 3.37 -15.25 20.07
N ALA A 361 3.54 -16.13 21.07
CA ALA A 361 4.24 -15.80 22.30
C ALA A 361 5.71 -15.40 22.10
N ASP A 362 6.34 -15.78 20.98
CA ASP A 362 7.70 -15.34 20.63
C ASP A 362 7.79 -13.84 20.30
N PHE A 363 6.67 -13.22 19.89
CA PHE A 363 6.67 -11.86 19.34
C PHE A 363 5.63 -10.90 19.91
N SER A 364 4.56 -11.35 20.57
CA SER A 364 3.56 -10.46 21.19
C SER A 364 2.91 -11.13 22.40
N ASN A 365 2.74 -10.39 23.51
CA ASN A 365 2.07 -10.89 24.73
C ASN A 365 0.55 -11.04 24.57
N ASP A 366 -0.05 -10.31 23.63
CA ASP A 366 -1.47 -10.37 23.30
C ASP A 366 -1.63 -10.53 21.78
N SER A 367 -2.22 -11.65 21.38
CA SER A 367 -2.59 -11.97 20.01
C SER A 367 -3.74 -12.98 20.04
N ALA A 368 -4.76 -12.74 19.22
CA ALA A 368 -5.82 -13.71 18.97
C ALA A 368 -5.35 -14.87 18.09
N VAL A 369 -4.28 -14.69 17.31
CA VAL A 369 -3.58 -15.79 16.64
C VAL A 369 -2.56 -16.37 17.62
N ARG A 370 -2.54 -17.69 17.78
CA ARG A 370 -1.60 -18.42 18.65
C ARG A 370 -0.42 -18.97 17.86
N ARG A 371 -0.65 -19.50 16.65
CA ARG A 371 0.40 -20.05 15.78
C ARG A 371 0.19 -19.69 14.33
N ILE A 372 1.29 -19.41 13.65
CA ILE A 372 1.36 -19.11 12.22
C ILE A 372 2.26 -20.17 11.56
N TYR A 373 1.69 -20.97 10.67
CA TYR A 373 2.40 -22.01 9.91
C TYR A 373 2.66 -21.52 8.48
N ILE A 374 3.88 -21.08 8.20
CA ILE A 374 4.26 -20.45 6.93
C ILE A 374 4.91 -21.47 6.02
N LYS A 375 4.28 -21.76 4.87
CA LYS A 375 4.82 -22.73 3.91
C LYS A 375 6.11 -22.21 3.27
N ASN A 376 7.10 -23.08 3.11
CA ASN A 376 8.38 -22.79 2.45
C ASN A 376 8.23 -22.11 1.08
N THR A 377 7.32 -22.58 0.22
CA THR A 377 7.01 -21.93 -1.06
C THR A 377 6.47 -20.51 -0.89
N CYS A 378 5.65 -20.26 0.14
CA CYS A 378 5.11 -18.93 0.40
C CYS A 378 6.20 -17.94 0.84
N ILE A 379 7.19 -18.39 1.62
CA ILE A 379 8.34 -17.56 2.01
C ILE A 379 9.17 -17.20 0.77
N LYS A 380 9.42 -18.16 -0.13
CA LYS A 380 10.13 -17.93 -1.40
C LYS A 380 9.38 -16.95 -2.31
N ASP A 381 8.08 -17.14 -2.49
CA ASP A 381 7.23 -16.26 -3.31
C ASP A 381 7.27 -14.80 -2.81
N VAL A 382 7.35 -14.58 -1.48
CA VAL A 382 7.44 -13.25 -0.86
C VAL A 382 8.85 -12.66 -0.96
N TYR A 383 9.91 -13.45 -0.72
CA TYR A 383 11.29 -12.98 -0.87
C TYR A 383 11.60 -12.58 -2.33
N ASN A 384 11.10 -13.36 -3.29
CA ASN A 384 11.29 -13.10 -4.71
C ASN A 384 10.54 -11.84 -5.19
N LEU A 385 9.49 -11.39 -4.50
CA LEU A 385 8.77 -10.14 -4.82
C LEU A 385 9.72 -8.94 -4.69
N TYR A 386 10.33 -8.79 -3.52
CA TYR A 386 11.23 -7.67 -3.21
C TYR A 386 12.63 -7.83 -3.81
N ALA A 387 12.96 -9.00 -4.38
CA ALA A 387 14.22 -9.23 -5.08
C ALA A 387 14.36 -8.40 -6.38
N GLU A 388 13.27 -7.89 -6.95
CA GLU A 388 13.32 -6.95 -8.09
C GLU A 388 13.52 -5.49 -7.62
N ASP A 389 12.87 -5.06 -6.53
CA ASP A 389 13.09 -3.72 -5.94
C ASP A 389 14.53 -3.54 -5.46
N LEU A 390 15.11 -4.57 -4.84
CA LEU A 390 16.50 -4.61 -4.36
C LEU A 390 17.55 -4.44 -5.48
N ARG A 391 17.18 -4.64 -6.76
CA ARG A 391 18.05 -4.36 -7.91
C ARG A 391 18.01 -2.90 -8.36
N ASN A 392 16.99 -2.15 -7.94
CA ASN A 392 16.71 -0.77 -8.34
C ASN A 392 16.73 0.18 -7.12
N ALA A 393 17.77 0.03 -6.29
CA ALA A 393 17.91 0.68 -4.98
C ALA A 393 17.89 2.23 -4.99
N ASP A 394 17.97 2.88 -6.16
CA ASP A 394 17.83 4.33 -6.31
C ASP A 394 16.38 4.84 -6.10
N ASN A 395 15.37 3.99 -6.27
CA ASN A 395 13.95 4.32 -6.03
C ASN A 395 13.09 3.08 -5.73
N PRO A 396 13.34 2.37 -4.61
CA PRO A 396 12.56 1.23 -4.17
C PRO A 396 11.15 1.68 -3.77
N LYS A 397 10.12 0.92 -4.15
CA LYS A 397 8.73 1.25 -3.85
C LYS A 397 8.20 0.40 -2.71
N GLU A 398 7.13 0.89 -2.08
CA GLU A 398 6.21 -0.02 -1.40
C GLU A 398 5.62 -0.98 -2.46
N ASP A 399 5.59 -2.27 -2.15
CA ASP A 399 4.81 -3.29 -2.87
C ASP A 399 4.31 -4.31 -1.84
N GLY A 400 3.37 -5.17 -2.22
CA GLY A 400 2.80 -6.15 -1.32
C GLY A 400 1.96 -7.21 -2.00
N CYS A 401 1.64 -8.27 -1.25
CA CYS A 401 0.85 -9.39 -1.73
C CYS A 401 -0.20 -9.86 -0.72
N MET A 402 -1.18 -10.63 -1.21
CA MET A 402 -2.22 -11.27 -0.39
C MET A 402 -1.90 -12.76 -0.25
N VAL A 403 -2.06 -13.35 0.93
CA VAL A 403 -1.71 -14.75 1.19
C VAL A 403 -2.94 -15.54 1.61
N LEU A 404 -3.22 -16.59 0.85
CA LEU A 404 -4.31 -17.52 1.12
C LEU A 404 -3.80 -18.72 1.92
N GLY A 405 -4.66 -19.22 2.79
CA GLY A 405 -4.37 -20.37 3.65
C GLY A 405 -5.61 -20.79 4.42
N ARG A 406 -5.40 -21.39 5.59
CA ARG A 406 -6.43 -22.00 6.42
C ARG A 406 -6.28 -21.53 7.86
N TRP A 407 -7.33 -21.72 8.66
CA TRP A 407 -7.36 -21.31 10.07
C TRP A 407 -8.16 -22.34 10.87
N VAL A 408 -7.89 -22.51 12.16
CA VAL A 408 -8.72 -23.29 13.08
C VAL A 408 -8.81 -22.49 14.38
N GLN A 409 -10.03 -22.30 14.89
CA GLN A 409 -10.23 -21.69 16.20
C GLN A 409 -10.19 -22.76 17.30
N ASP A 410 -9.45 -22.45 18.37
CA ASP A 410 -9.43 -23.19 19.61
C ASP A 410 -10.58 -22.70 20.50
N GLU A 411 -11.64 -23.50 20.63
CA GLU A 411 -12.87 -23.11 21.35
C GLU A 411 -12.67 -22.89 22.86
N ALA A 412 -11.56 -23.34 23.45
CA ALA A 412 -11.29 -23.22 24.88
C ALA A 412 -10.53 -21.93 25.22
N THR A 413 -9.72 -21.42 24.29
CA THR A 413 -8.95 -20.16 24.44
C THR A 413 -9.49 -19.02 23.55
N HIS A 414 -10.40 -19.34 22.64
CA HIS A 414 -10.85 -18.51 21.51
C HIS A 414 -9.75 -18.01 20.56
N THR A 415 -8.52 -18.52 20.68
CA THR A 415 -7.40 -18.19 19.79
C THR A 415 -7.42 -19.00 18.49
N TYR A 416 -6.63 -18.57 17.49
CA TYR A 416 -6.58 -19.18 16.16
C TYR A 416 -5.18 -19.73 15.84
N ASP A 417 -5.11 -20.96 15.36
CA ASP A 417 -3.94 -21.45 14.63
C ASP A 417 -4.19 -21.20 13.13
N VAL A 418 -3.23 -20.65 12.39
CA VAL A 418 -3.39 -20.23 10.97
C VAL A 418 -2.25 -20.70 10.08
N SER A 419 -2.53 -21.00 8.80
CA SER A 419 -1.52 -21.31 7.78
C SER A 419 -1.44 -20.23 6.69
N LEU A 420 -0.23 -20.05 6.16
CA LEU A 420 0.09 -19.19 5.02
C LEU A 420 0.65 -20.08 3.89
N GLU A 421 -0.13 -20.31 2.83
CA GLU A 421 0.14 -21.38 1.86
C GLU A 421 0.32 -20.91 0.41
N TYR A 422 -0.40 -19.87 -0.01
CA TYR A 422 -0.47 -19.46 -1.41
C TYR A 422 -0.49 -17.94 -1.59
N VAL A 423 0.60 -17.37 -2.09
CA VAL A 423 0.68 -15.93 -2.46
C VAL A 423 -0.23 -15.61 -3.65
N VAL A 424 -0.79 -14.39 -3.66
CA VAL A 424 -1.55 -13.78 -4.74
C VAL A 424 -1.04 -12.35 -4.93
N PHE A 425 -0.30 -12.14 -6.01
CA PHE A 425 0.25 -10.84 -6.37
C PHE A 425 -0.84 -9.85 -6.86
N PRO A 426 -0.64 -8.54 -6.67
CA PRO A 426 -1.54 -7.48 -7.10
C PRO A 426 -1.65 -7.36 -8.62
N GLY A 427 -2.68 -6.63 -9.06
CA GLY A 427 -2.84 -6.27 -10.46
C GLY A 427 -2.06 -4.99 -10.82
N ASP A 428 -2.00 -4.71 -12.11
CA ASP A 428 -1.60 -3.41 -12.70
C ASP A 428 -2.57 -2.26 -12.34
N ASP A 429 -3.60 -2.53 -11.53
CA ASP A 429 -4.52 -1.56 -10.93
C ASP A 429 -4.28 -1.33 -9.42
N ALA A 430 -3.19 -1.86 -8.87
CA ALA A 430 -2.75 -1.52 -7.52
C ALA A 430 -1.98 -0.18 -7.52
N VAL A 431 -2.03 0.49 -6.37
CA VAL A 431 -1.31 1.74 -6.08
C VAL A 431 -0.64 1.57 -4.73
N PHE A 432 0.68 1.68 -4.73
CA PHE A 432 1.51 1.67 -3.54
C PHE A 432 2.42 2.89 -3.59
N LYS A 433 2.43 3.68 -2.53
CA LYS A 433 3.24 4.90 -2.34
C LYS A 433 3.34 5.14 -0.83
N GLU A 434 4.33 5.93 -0.43
CA GLU A 434 4.39 6.52 0.91
C GLU A 434 2.99 7.02 1.36
N TYR A 435 2.44 6.37 2.39
CA TYR A 435 1.11 6.63 2.98
C TYR A 435 -0.14 6.31 2.12
N GLU A 436 -0.03 5.68 0.94
CA GLU A 436 -1.17 5.21 0.12
C GLU A 436 -1.00 3.73 -0.29
N LEU A 437 -1.66 2.84 0.46
CA LEU A 437 -1.59 1.39 0.23
C LEU A 437 -2.92 0.83 -0.32
N ASN A 438 -2.94 0.44 -1.60
CA ASN A 438 -4.16 -0.01 -2.28
C ASN A 438 -3.88 -1.14 -3.29
N PHE A 439 -4.18 -2.38 -2.89
CA PHE A 439 -4.01 -3.59 -3.70
C PHE A 439 -4.93 -3.71 -4.95
N GLY A 440 -5.76 -2.71 -5.24
CA GLY A 440 -6.59 -2.64 -6.44
C GLY A 440 -7.86 -3.51 -6.41
N GLY A 441 -8.51 -3.59 -7.57
CA GLY A 441 -9.71 -4.39 -7.82
C GLY A 441 -9.39 -5.79 -8.36
N LYS A 442 -8.41 -5.92 -9.27
CA LYS A 442 -8.08 -7.20 -9.94
C LYS A 442 -7.63 -8.28 -8.95
N ILE A 443 -6.97 -7.91 -7.85
CA ILE A 443 -6.55 -8.85 -6.80
C ILE A 443 -7.76 -9.60 -6.20
N LYS A 444 -8.91 -8.94 -6.05
CA LYS A 444 -10.14 -9.51 -5.48
C LYS A 444 -10.74 -10.59 -6.40
N LEU A 445 -10.56 -10.45 -7.71
CA LEU A 445 -10.90 -11.49 -8.70
C LEU A 445 -9.94 -12.68 -8.61
N ARG A 446 -8.62 -12.42 -8.62
CA ARG A 446 -7.58 -13.46 -8.49
C ARG A 446 -7.76 -14.30 -7.22
N ILE A 447 -8.02 -13.66 -6.07
CA ILE A 447 -8.34 -14.31 -4.79
C ILE A 447 -9.60 -15.19 -4.93
N ALA A 448 -10.69 -14.63 -5.46
CA ALA A 448 -11.95 -15.37 -5.60
C ALA A 448 -11.83 -16.61 -6.52
N GLU A 449 -10.99 -16.55 -7.54
CA GLU A 449 -10.71 -17.68 -8.43
C GLU A 449 -9.80 -18.73 -7.78
N LYS A 450 -8.69 -18.31 -7.14
CA LYS A 450 -7.76 -19.21 -6.45
C LYS A 450 -8.46 -19.94 -5.29
N LEU A 451 -9.29 -19.24 -4.49
CA LEU A 451 -10.12 -19.84 -3.44
C LEU A 451 -11.15 -20.83 -3.97
N ARG A 452 -11.83 -20.53 -5.10
CA ARG A 452 -12.75 -21.50 -5.73
C ARG A 452 -12.03 -22.77 -6.16
N LYS A 453 -10.83 -22.65 -6.74
CA LYS A 453 -10.01 -23.79 -7.15
C LYS A 453 -9.56 -24.60 -5.93
N LEU A 454 -8.93 -23.98 -4.93
CA LEU A 454 -8.44 -24.67 -3.73
C LEU A 454 -9.56 -25.43 -3.00
N ARG A 455 -10.72 -24.79 -2.77
CA ARG A 455 -11.88 -25.43 -2.11
C ARG A 455 -12.51 -26.55 -2.95
N LYS A 456 -12.36 -26.54 -4.28
CA LYS A 456 -12.77 -27.64 -5.16
C LYS A 456 -11.79 -28.81 -5.06
N ASP A 457 -10.51 -28.54 -5.27
CA ASP A 457 -9.48 -29.55 -5.52
C ASP A 457 -9.03 -30.26 -4.22
N THR A 458 -9.06 -29.58 -3.07
CA THR A 458 -8.63 -30.14 -1.76
C THR A 458 -9.78 -30.59 -0.84
N ASN A 459 -11.01 -30.15 -1.12
CA ASN A 459 -12.17 -30.22 -0.22
C ASN A 459 -12.03 -29.49 1.15
N LEU A 460 -10.95 -28.73 1.37
CA LEU A 460 -10.70 -27.91 2.57
C LEU A 460 -11.26 -26.50 2.42
N GLN A 461 -11.52 -25.82 3.54
CA GLN A 461 -11.91 -24.41 3.57
C GLN A 461 -10.67 -23.52 3.66
N TYR A 462 -10.36 -22.85 2.55
CA TYR A 462 -9.32 -21.81 2.47
C TYR A 462 -9.94 -20.42 2.52
N ASP A 463 -9.24 -19.44 3.09
CA ASP A 463 -9.59 -18.00 3.13
C ASP A 463 -8.33 -17.13 2.98
N LEU A 464 -8.49 -15.80 3.03
CA LEU A 464 -7.38 -14.83 3.12
C LEU A 464 -6.88 -14.79 4.57
N THR A 465 -5.69 -15.32 4.84
CA THR A 465 -5.15 -15.47 6.20
C THR A 465 -4.03 -14.48 6.55
N CYS A 466 -3.33 -13.95 5.54
CA CYS A 466 -2.38 -12.84 5.74
C CYS A 466 -2.36 -11.91 4.54
N TRP A 467 -1.87 -10.69 4.75
CA TRP A 467 -1.43 -9.77 3.71
C TRP A 467 -0.08 -9.16 4.10
N ILE A 468 0.72 -8.81 3.12
CA ILE A 468 2.14 -8.47 3.31
C ILE A 468 2.44 -7.22 2.50
N HIS A 469 3.19 -6.26 3.06
CA HIS A 469 3.73 -5.11 2.31
C HIS A 469 5.12 -4.69 2.80
N SER A 470 5.81 -3.88 2.00
CA SER A 470 7.09 -3.28 2.34
C SER A 470 6.99 -1.83 2.81
N HIS A 471 7.90 -1.41 3.69
CA HIS A 471 8.18 -0.02 4.07
C HIS A 471 9.68 0.26 3.82
N PRO A 472 10.10 0.58 2.57
CA PRO A 472 11.52 0.69 2.24
C PRO A 472 12.23 1.84 2.98
N GLY A 473 13.14 1.52 3.90
CA GLY A 473 13.96 2.48 4.65
C GLY A 473 13.23 3.28 5.74
N LEU A 474 11.94 3.03 5.96
CA LEU A 474 11.15 3.68 7.02
C LEU A 474 11.12 2.86 8.33
N GLY A 475 11.71 1.67 8.33
CA GLY A 475 11.64 0.69 9.41
C GLY A 475 10.30 -0.04 9.49
N VAL A 476 10.29 -1.18 10.17
CA VAL A 476 9.07 -1.95 10.42
C VAL A 476 8.17 -1.23 11.44
N PHE A 477 6.97 -0.84 11.05
CA PHE A 477 5.89 -0.36 11.94
C PHE A 477 4.53 -0.63 11.30
N PHE A 478 3.44 -0.44 12.05
CA PHE A 478 2.07 -0.59 11.54
C PHE A 478 1.40 0.79 11.47
N SER A 479 1.02 1.22 10.27
CA SER A 479 0.52 2.57 9.99
C SER A 479 -1.00 2.70 10.12
N ASN A 480 -1.50 3.93 10.08
CA ASN A 480 -2.95 4.20 9.98
C ASN A 480 -3.54 3.72 8.63
N SER A 481 -2.74 3.64 7.56
CA SER A 481 -3.15 3.03 6.28
C SER A 481 -3.37 1.52 6.48
N ASP A 482 -2.41 0.87 7.15
CA ASP A 482 -2.38 -0.57 7.39
C ASP A 482 -3.57 -1.01 8.26
N SER A 483 -3.89 -0.21 9.30
CA SER A 483 -5.08 -0.38 10.13
C SER A 483 -6.37 -0.32 9.31
N ASN A 484 -6.47 0.63 8.37
CA ASN A 484 -7.62 0.71 7.45
C ASN A 484 -7.72 -0.51 6.51
N VAL A 485 -6.58 -1.04 6.04
CA VAL A 485 -6.54 -2.23 5.17
C VAL A 485 -6.91 -3.49 5.96
N GLN A 486 -6.29 -3.72 7.12
CA GLN A 486 -6.58 -4.81 8.05
C GLN A 486 -8.07 -4.84 8.46
N MET A 487 -8.65 -3.67 8.74
CA MET A 487 -10.06 -3.53 9.11
C MET A 487 -11.03 -3.74 7.93
N GLN A 488 -10.61 -3.53 6.68
CA GLN A 488 -11.39 -3.82 5.47
C GLN A 488 -11.32 -5.30 5.05
N LEU A 489 -10.21 -5.99 5.33
CA LEU A 489 -9.96 -7.36 4.88
C LEU A 489 -10.45 -8.44 5.85
N LYS A 490 -10.62 -8.12 7.13
CA LYS A 490 -10.99 -9.09 8.18
C LYS A 490 -12.30 -9.85 7.90
N HIS A 491 -12.32 -11.13 8.27
CA HIS A 491 -13.47 -12.00 8.01
C HIS A 491 -14.70 -11.62 8.86
N SER A 492 -15.89 -11.66 8.27
CA SER A 492 -17.11 -11.13 8.91
C SER A 492 -17.67 -11.97 10.07
N GLN A 493 -17.22 -13.21 10.23
CA GLN A 493 -17.64 -14.11 11.32
C GLN A 493 -16.50 -14.43 12.31
N HIS A 494 -15.25 -14.37 11.84
CA HIS A 494 -14.05 -14.68 12.62
C HIS A 494 -12.97 -13.63 12.30
N PRO A 495 -13.16 -12.35 12.67
CA PRO A 495 -12.30 -11.26 12.20
C PRO A 495 -10.83 -11.41 12.61
N ASN A 496 -10.57 -12.01 13.78
CA ASN A 496 -9.28 -11.89 14.45
C ASN A 496 -8.20 -12.88 13.95
N PHE A 497 -8.47 -13.76 12.98
CA PHE A 497 -7.45 -14.66 12.43
C PHE A 497 -6.55 -14.02 11.36
N LEU A 498 -6.90 -12.83 10.85
CA LEU A 498 -6.13 -12.17 9.80
C LEU A 498 -4.83 -11.58 10.37
N VAL A 499 -3.70 -11.98 9.78
CA VAL A 499 -2.35 -11.48 10.09
C VAL A 499 -1.92 -10.44 9.06
N ALA A 500 -1.02 -9.54 9.43
CA ALA A 500 -0.29 -8.67 8.50
C ALA A 500 1.22 -8.80 8.74
N PHE A 501 2.03 -8.89 7.68
CA PHE A 501 3.50 -8.76 7.79
C PHE A 501 3.96 -7.44 7.14
N VAL A 502 4.87 -6.74 7.80
CA VAL A 502 5.50 -5.51 7.26
C VAL A 502 7.00 -5.70 7.19
N VAL A 503 7.61 -5.40 6.04
CA VAL A 503 9.04 -5.66 5.77
C VAL A 503 9.78 -4.38 5.42
N ASP A 504 10.85 -4.03 6.15
CA ASP A 504 11.79 -3.01 5.65
C ASP A 504 12.85 -3.69 4.78
N ILE A 505 12.62 -3.65 3.46
CA ILE A 505 13.46 -4.28 2.46
C ILE A 505 14.86 -3.67 2.35
N LEU A 506 15.11 -2.46 2.85
CA LEU A 506 16.42 -1.79 2.79
C LEU A 506 17.31 -2.09 4.00
N THR A 507 16.78 -2.76 5.02
CA THR A 507 17.61 -3.32 6.10
C THR A 507 18.41 -4.52 5.59
N SER A 508 19.65 -4.67 6.08
CA SER A 508 20.60 -5.69 5.60
C SER A 508 20.19 -7.15 5.84
N ASN A 509 19.13 -7.37 6.63
CA ASN A 509 18.52 -8.66 6.92
C ASN A 509 17.03 -8.73 6.52
N GLN A 510 16.47 -7.71 5.88
CA GLN A 510 15.03 -7.57 5.60
C GLN A 510 14.18 -7.81 6.86
N GLU A 511 14.29 -6.89 7.83
CA GLU A 511 13.53 -6.88 9.08
C GLU A 511 12.02 -7.00 8.79
N LEU A 512 11.35 -7.93 9.48
CA LEU A 512 9.95 -8.30 9.29
C LEU A 512 9.20 -8.25 10.63
N GLY A 513 8.16 -7.43 10.70
CA GLY A 513 7.22 -7.38 11.82
C GLY A 513 5.96 -8.19 11.55
N ILE A 514 5.43 -8.83 12.58
CA ILE A 514 4.19 -9.61 12.51
C ILE A 514 3.10 -8.92 13.33
N PHE A 515 2.07 -8.43 12.66
CA PHE A 515 0.95 -7.72 13.27
C PHE A 515 -0.32 -8.55 13.22
N THR A 516 -1.07 -8.54 14.31
CA THR A 516 -2.21 -9.42 14.58
C THR A 516 -3.31 -8.66 15.31
N PHE A 517 -4.55 -9.13 15.18
CA PHE A 517 -5.58 -8.74 16.13
C PHE A 517 -5.24 -9.26 17.53
N ARG A 518 -5.44 -8.43 18.55
CA ARG A 518 -5.41 -8.81 19.97
C ARG A 518 -6.68 -9.56 20.37
N GLY A 519 -6.70 -10.12 21.59
CA GLY A 519 -7.89 -10.79 22.15
C GLY A 519 -9.14 -9.91 22.21
N ASP A 520 -8.98 -8.59 22.38
CA ASP A 520 -10.09 -7.61 22.39
C ASP A 520 -10.56 -7.15 20.99
N GLY A 521 -9.86 -7.56 19.92
CA GLY A 521 -10.14 -7.13 18.54
C GLY A 521 -9.54 -5.79 18.12
N THR A 522 -8.70 -5.16 18.96
CA THR A 522 -7.74 -4.14 18.52
C THR A 522 -6.57 -4.80 17.77
N ILE A 523 -5.62 -4.03 17.24
CA ILE A 523 -4.45 -4.53 16.50
C ILE A 523 -3.21 -4.17 17.32
N ASN A 524 -2.22 -5.07 17.38
CA ASN A 524 -0.95 -4.78 18.06
C ASN A 524 -0.09 -3.76 17.27
N SER A 525 0.81 -3.09 17.96
CA SER A 525 1.65 -2.00 17.46
C SER A 525 3.14 -2.35 17.55
N LYS A 526 4.04 -1.52 16.99
CA LYS A 526 5.50 -1.73 17.10
C LYS A 526 5.96 -1.84 18.56
N GLY A 527 5.32 -1.13 19.49
CA GLY A 527 5.65 -1.17 20.93
C GLY A 527 5.19 -2.45 21.65
N ASP A 528 4.30 -3.24 21.03
CA ASP A 528 3.86 -4.54 21.56
C ASP A 528 4.72 -5.71 21.04
N LEU A 529 5.62 -5.46 20.09
CA LEU A 529 6.47 -6.49 19.50
C LEU A 529 7.70 -6.77 20.37
N LEU A 530 7.77 -8.00 20.88
CA LEU A 530 8.89 -8.52 21.66
C LEU A 530 10.11 -8.88 20.78
N LYS A 531 9.87 -9.11 19.49
CA LYS A 531 10.83 -9.67 18.53
C LYS A 531 10.44 -9.29 17.11
N MET A 532 11.43 -8.84 16.33
CA MET A 532 11.34 -8.79 14.87
C MET A 532 11.93 -10.07 14.27
N TYR A 533 11.46 -10.43 13.09
CA TYR A 533 11.99 -11.52 12.27
C TYR A 533 12.88 -10.97 11.15
N SER A 534 13.55 -11.86 10.42
CA SER A 534 14.29 -11.54 9.20
C SER A 534 13.72 -12.37 8.05
N LEU A 535 13.26 -11.72 6.99
CA LEU A 535 12.77 -12.41 5.80
C LEU A 535 13.91 -13.17 5.09
N GLU A 536 15.15 -12.67 5.18
CA GLU A 536 16.38 -13.33 4.73
C GLU A 536 16.68 -14.62 5.53
N GLU A 537 16.50 -14.63 6.86
CA GLU A 537 16.62 -15.86 7.68
C GLU A 537 15.49 -16.85 7.40
N MET A 538 14.26 -16.36 7.24
CA MET A 538 13.11 -17.19 6.86
C MET A 538 13.32 -17.82 5.48
N TYR A 539 13.90 -17.09 4.52
CA TYR A 539 14.24 -17.60 3.19
C TYR A 539 15.37 -18.65 3.24
N LYS A 540 16.41 -18.42 4.05
CA LYS A 540 17.45 -19.43 4.34
C LYS A 540 16.86 -20.70 4.97
N TRP A 541 15.92 -20.57 5.90
CA TRP A 541 15.15 -21.69 6.43
C TRP A 541 14.35 -22.40 5.32
N ALA A 542 13.70 -21.65 4.42
CA ALA A 542 12.88 -22.21 3.35
C ALA A 542 13.72 -23.03 2.35
N LEU A 543 14.89 -22.52 1.95
CA LEU A 543 15.89 -23.28 1.17
C LEU A 543 16.46 -24.49 1.94
N GLY A 544 16.59 -24.38 3.26
CA GLY A 544 16.99 -25.49 4.14
C GLY A 544 15.92 -26.56 4.33
N SER A 545 14.63 -26.21 4.24
CA SER A 545 13.51 -27.12 4.44
C SER A 545 13.43 -28.19 3.33
N GLU A 546 13.65 -27.80 2.08
CA GLU A 546 13.59 -28.71 0.93
C GLU A 546 14.68 -29.79 0.93
N ARG A 547 15.79 -29.57 1.66
CA ARG A 547 16.80 -30.62 1.94
C ARG A 547 16.21 -31.81 2.71
N LYS A 548 15.09 -31.62 3.41
CA LYS A 548 14.37 -32.65 4.17
C LYS A 548 13.16 -33.23 3.44
N SER A 549 12.68 -32.57 2.38
CA SER A 549 11.59 -33.06 1.50
C SER A 549 12.07 -33.51 0.11
N PHE A 550 13.38 -33.60 -0.11
CA PHE A 550 13.96 -34.28 -1.29
C PHE A 550 13.55 -35.76 -1.33
N ILE A 551 12.76 -36.11 -2.34
CA ILE A 551 12.37 -37.48 -2.67
C ILE A 551 12.88 -37.74 -4.10
N PRO A 552 13.93 -38.57 -4.32
CA PRO A 552 14.58 -38.72 -5.62
C PRO A 552 13.63 -39.01 -6.78
N ASP A 553 12.57 -39.81 -6.55
CA ASP A 553 11.55 -40.12 -7.57
C ASP A 553 10.86 -38.89 -8.17
N ASN A 554 10.87 -37.74 -7.49
CA ASN A 554 10.22 -36.49 -7.92
C ASN A 554 11.14 -35.53 -8.68
N PHE A 555 12.39 -35.93 -8.96
CA PHE A 555 13.38 -35.17 -9.70
C PHE A 555 13.91 -35.96 -10.90
N TYR A 556 14.60 -35.28 -11.80
CA TYR A 556 15.34 -35.88 -12.91
C TYR A 556 16.83 -35.54 -12.78
N ASN A 557 17.66 -36.56 -12.61
CA ASN A 557 19.12 -36.40 -12.57
C ASN A 557 19.69 -36.19 -13.98
N ILE A 558 20.20 -35.00 -14.28
CA ILE A 558 20.80 -34.70 -15.59
C ILE A 558 22.15 -35.41 -15.77
N LEU A 559 22.91 -35.62 -14.69
CA LEU A 559 24.13 -36.45 -14.65
C LEU A 559 23.84 -37.97 -14.67
N LYS A 560 22.61 -38.40 -14.98
CA LYS A 560 22.27 -39.83 -15.09
C LYS A 560 23.01 -40.54 -16.23
N THR A 561 23.31 -39.84 -17.31
CA THR A 561 23.98 -40.37 -18.50
C THR A 561 25.51 -40.28 -18.46
N ALA A 562 26.09 -39.65 -17.43
CA ALA A 562 27.54 -39.51 -17.28
C ALA A 562 28.22 -40.86 -16.98
N ASN A 563 29.36 -41.11 -17.63
CA ASN A 563 30.15 -42.33 -17.46
C ASN A 563 30.95 -42.35 -16.15
N ALA A 564 31.21 -41.18 -15.56
CA ALA A 564 31.85 -40.96 -14.28
C ALA A 564 31.16 -39.79 -13.56
N ARG A 565 31.31 -39.71 -12.23
CA ARG A 565 30.73 -38.67 -11.38
C ARG A 565 31.78 -38.14 -10.41
N ALA A 566 31.77 -36.84 -10.14
CA ALA A 566 32.68 -36.23 -9.18
C ALA A 566 32.05 -36.29 -7.78
N ALA A 567 32.84 -36.54 -6.73
CA ALA A 567 32.31 -36.54 -5.35
C ALA A 567 31.76 -35.15 -4.93
N SER A 568 32.27 -34.08 -5.52
CA SER A 568 31.79 -32.69 -5.36
C SER A 568 30.57 -32.35 -6.22
N CYS A 569 30.20 -33.20 -7.19
CA CYS A 569 29.06 -33.01 -8.07
C CYS A 569 28.62 -34.38 -8.62
N PHE A 570 27.88 -35.11 -7.78
CA PHE A 570 27.47 -36.48 -8.03
C PHE A 570 26.13 -36.58 -8.76
N GLY A 571 25.29 -35.55 -8.64
CA GLY A 571 23.96 -35.47 -9.25
C GLY A 571 23.52 -34.02 -9.43
N ILE A 572 22.76 -33.75 -10.49
CA ILE A 572 22.06 -32.47 -10.71
C ILE A 572 20.60 -32.82 -10.93
N GLU A 573 19.81 -32.64 -9.88
CA GLU A 573 18.42 -33.09 -9.77
C GLU A 573 17.47 -31.93 -10.07
N VAL A 574 16.93 -31.86 -11.29
CA VAL A 574 15.93 -30.85 -11.65
C VAL A 574 14.51 -31.31 -11.32
N ASN A 575 13.71 -30.43 -10.71
CA ASN A 575 12.30 -30.70 -10.49
C ASN A 575 11.43 -30.37 -11.73
N ASN A 576 10.13 -30.60 -11.62
CA ASN A 576 9.14 -30.34 -12.69
C ASN A 576 9.06 -28.85 -13.09
N ASN A 577 9.37 -27.91 -12.19
CA ASN A 577 9.37 -26.46 -12.47
C ASN A 577 10.64 -26.04 -13.21
N ALA A 578 11.83 -26.41 -12.70
CA ALA A 578 13.10 -26.11 -13.34
C ALA A 578 13.18 -26.59 -14.80
N ILE A 579 12.56 -27.74 -15.13
CA ILE A 579 12.44 -28.20 -16.53
C ILE A 579 11.52 -27.27 -17.35
N ILE A 580 10.41 -26.79 -16.78
CA ILE A 580 9.52 -25.85 -17.47
C ILE A 580 10.27 -24.54 -17.72
N ASP A 581 10.93 -24.00 -16.70
CA ASP A 581 11.72 -22.78 -16.75
C ASP A 581 12.82 -22.87 -17.81
N LEU A 582 13.60 -23.98 -17.80
CA LEU A 582 14.57 -24.32 -18.84
C LEU A 582 13.94 -24.23 -20.22
N THR A 583 12.81 -24.91 -20.44
CA THR A 583 12.16 -24.93 -21.75
C THR A 583 11.61 -23.57 -22.19
N GLN A 584 11.30 -22.66 -21.26
CA GLN A 584 10.92 -21.28 -21.59
C GLN A 584 12.14 -20.44 -21.97
N ILE A 585 13.23 -20.47 -21.18
CA ILE A 585 14.46 -19.72 -21.47
C ILE A 585 15.08 -20.16 -22.80
N THR A 586 15.04 -21.47 -23.11
CA THR A 586 15.61 -22.03 -24.36
C THR A 586 14.76 -21.86 -25.63
N ILE A 587 13.57 -21.25 -25.54
CA ILE A 587 12.77 -20.88 -26.73
C ILE A 587 13.31 -19.61 -27.39
N GLU A 588 13.94 -18.71 -26.62
CA GLU A 588 14.50 -17.47 -27.16
C GLU A 588 15.86 -17.72 -27.84
N PRO A 589 16.10 -17.17 -29.03
CA PRO A 589 17.32 -17.43 -29.82
C PRO A 589 18.55 -16.64 -29.32
N ASN A 590 18.72 -16.56 -28.01
CA ASN A 590 19.86 -15.91 -27.34
C ASN A 590 21.04 -16.89 -27.23
N THR A 591 22.27 -16.37 -27.34
CA THR A 591 23.50 -17.16 -27.16
C THR A 591 24.45 -16.48 -26.17
N GLY A 592 25.16 -17.27 -25.37
CA GLY A 592 25.91 -16.82 -24.20
C GLY A 592 25.32 -17.36 -22.89
N LEU A 593 25.63 -16.69 -21.78
CA LEU A 593 24.98 -16.94 -20.48
C LEU A 593 23.52 -16.43 -20.55
N VAL A 594 22.55 -17.32 -20.38
CA VAL A 594 21.10 -17.00 -20.50
C VAL A 594 20.33 -17.16 -19.19
N GLY A 595 20.89 -17.85 -18.19
CA GLY A 595 20.21 -18.03 -16.91
C GLY A 595 21.06 -18.59 -15.76
N TRP A 596 20.42 -18.74 -14.60
CA TRP A 596 20.99 -19.20 -13.35
C TRP A 596 20.17 -20.36 -12.78
N ALA A 597 20.83 -21.45 -12.38
CA ALA A 597 20.21 -22.57 -11.71
C ALA A 597 20.10 -22.26 -10.22
N VAL A 598 18.86 -22.19 -9.71
CA VAL A 598 18.55 -21.82 -8.33
C VAL A 598 18.13 -23.07 -7.57
N GLY A 599 18.73 -23.29 -6.40
CA GLY A 599 18.62 -24.55 -5.69
C GLY A 599 19.52 -24.63 -4.46
N PHE A 600 19.89 -25.85 -4.07
CA PHE A 600 20.71 -26.11 -2.91
C PHE A 600 21.48 -27.45 -3.03
N PRO A 601 22.64 -27.57 -2.38
CA PRO A 601 23.32 -28.85 -2.26
C PRO A 601 22.73 -29.74 -1.15
N VAL A 602 22.79 -31.05 -1.36
CA VAL A 602 22.53 -32.12 -0.40
C VAL A 602 23.73 -33.07 -0.40
N ASP A 603 24.27 -33.36 0.79
CA ASP A 603 25.33 -34.35 0.95
C ASP A 603 24.70 -35.75 1.07
N THR A 604 25.12 -36.68 0.19
CA THR A 604 24.66 -38.07 0.16
C THR A 604 25.81 -39.03 0.44
N GLU A 605 25.52 -40.31 0.69
CA GLU A 605 26.55 -41.36 0.86
C GLU A 605 27.52 -41.49 -0.32
N ASN A 606 27.12 -41.04 -1.52
CA ASN A 606 27.93 -41.10 -2.75
C ASN A 606 28.67 -39.79 -3.07
N GLY A 607 28.33 -38.67 -2.41
CA GLY A 607 28.83 -37.33 -2.70
C GLY A 607 27.75 -36.25 -2.67
N LYS A 608 28.15 -35.03 -3.05
CA LYS A 608 27.30 -33.81 -3.06
C LYS A 608 26.41 -33.79 -4.31
N GLU A 609 25.09 -33.80 -4.13
CA GLU A 609 24.09 -33.64 -5.20
C GLU A 609 23.46 -32.24 -5.14
N TYR A 610 23.07 -31.68 -6.29
CA TYR A 610 22.47 -30.35 -6.39
C TYR A 610 21.00 -30.44 -6.77
N ILE A 611 20.13 -30.00 -5.87
CA ILE A 611 18.69 -29.99 -6.07
C ILE A 611 18.31 -28.63 -6.68
N VAL A 612 17.90 -28.63 -7.94
CA VAL A 612 17.57 -27.41 -8.70
C VAL A 612 16.05 -27.20 -8.65
N SER A 613 15.64 -26.17 -7.92
CA SER A 613 14.23 -25.86 -7.69
C SER A 613 13.58 -25.05 -8.82
N SER A 614 14.38 -24.25 -9.53
CA SER A 614 13.97 -23.38 -10.64
C SER A 614 15.16 -22.94 -11.48
N LEU A 615 14.89 -22.38 -12.66
CA LEU A 615 15.87 -21.67 -13.49
C LEU A 615 15.37 -20.25 -13.76
N VAL A 616 16.23 -19.25 -13.56
CA VAL A 616 15.89 -17.83 -13.80
C VAL A 616 16.76 -17.26 -14.92
N ARG A 617 16.34 -16.16 -15.55
CA ARG A 617 17.07 -15.54 -16.67
C ARG A 617 18.34 -14.86 -16.17
N VAL A 618 19.26 -14.52 -17.08
CA VAL A 618 20.58 -13.96 -16.73
C VAL A 618 20.49 -12.64 -15.96
N HIS A 619 19.52 -11.78 -16.29
CA HIS A 619 19.22 -10.53 -15.58
C HIS A 619 18.60 -10.78 -14.20
N ASP A 620 18.02 -11.95 -13.98
CA ASP A 620 17.26 -12.32 -12.79
C ASP A 620 18.08 -13.09 -11.75
N ARG A 621 19.40 -12.87 -11.68
CA ARG A 621 20.25 -13.48 -10.66
C ARG A 621 19.69 -13.17 -9.25
N PRO A 622 19.41 -14.17 -8.40
CA PRO A 622 19.09 -13.93 -7.00
C PRO A 622 20.38 -13.69 -6.20
N ALA A 623 20.28 -12.97 -5.08
CA ALA A 623 21.43 -12.70 -4.21
C ALA A 623 21.96 -13.98 -3.51
N THR A 624 21.10 -14.99 -3.31
CA THR A 624 21.42 -16.26 -2.66
C THR A 624 20.79 -17.44 -3.42
N GLY A 625 21.24 -18.67 -3.14
CA GLY A 625 20.66 -19.89 -3.72
C GLY A 625 21.07 -20.23 -5.16
N VAL A 626 21.99 -19.49 -5.78
CA VAL A 626 22.64 -19.91 -7.04
C VAL A 626 23.54 -21.11 -6.78
N VAL A 627 23.39 -22.17 -7.59
CA VAL A 627 24.25 -23.38 -7.54
C VAL A 627 24.90 -23.72 -8.90
N GLY A 628 24.40 -23.12 -9.98
CA GLY A 628 24.92 -23.34 -11.33
C GLY A 628 24.43 -22.27 -12.31
N CYS A 629 24.85 -22.35 -13.57
CA CYS A 629 24.42 -21.44 -14.62
C CYS A 629 23.92 -22.17 -15.88
N LEU A 630 23.14 -21.47 -16.71
CA LEU A 630 22.60 -21.95 -17.98
C LEU A 630 23.20 -21.14 -19.14
N VAL A 631 23.92 -21.83 -20.02
CA VAL A 631 24.57 -21.29 -21.22
C VAL A 631 23.87 -21.82 -22.46
N SER A 632 23.48 -20.94 -23.39
CA SER A 632 22.90 -21.30 -24.69
C SER A 632 23.91 -21.07 -25.80
N ILE A 633 24.16 -22.08 -26.63
CA ILE A 633 25.09 -22.00 -27.77
C ILE A 633 24.61 -22.82 -28.97
N THR A 634 24.95 -22.39 -30.18
CA THR A 634 24.61 -23.14 -31.40
C THR A 634 25.41 -24.45 -31.51
N HIS A 635 26.64 -24.48 -31.00
CA HIS A 635 27.57 -25.59 -31.08
C HIS A 635 28.35 -25.75 -29.77
N MET A 636 28.53 -26.98 -29.30
CA MET A 636 29.38 -27.26 -28.13
C MET A 636 30.83 -26.86 -28.41
N SER A 637 31.41 -26.08 -27.49
CA SER A 637 32.78 -25.57 -27.57
C SER A 637 33.27 -25.22 -26.16
N LEU A 638 34.06 -26.11 -25.56
CA LEU A 638 34.59 -25.93 -24.19
C LEU A 638 35.34 -24.60 -24.01
N PRO A 639 36.23 -24.15 -24.92
CA PRO A 639 36.87 -22.84 -24.80
C PRO A 639 35.89 -21.66 -24.83
N THR A 640 34.77 -21.79 -25.56
CA THR A 640 33.71 -20.76 -25.58
C THR A 640 32.93 -20.76 -24.27
N ILE A 641 32.58 -21.93 -23.75
CA ILE A 641 31.88 -22.10 -22.45
C ILE A 641 32.74 -21.53 -21.32
N GLN A 642 34.01 -21.94 -21.22
CA GLN A 642 34.96 -21.42 -20.24
C GLN A 642 35.06 -19.89 -20.31
N ARG A 643 35.24 -19.30 -21.50
CA ARG A 643 35.33 -17.84 -21.67
C ARG A 643 34.06 -17.10 -21.23
N LEU A 644 32.88 -17.72 -21.32
CA LEU A 644 31.62 -17.14 -20.85
C LEU A 644 31.47 -17.20 -19.33
N ILE A 645 32.06 -18.19 -18.66
CA ILE A 645 31.84 -18.43 -17.21
C ILE A 645 33.04 -18.11 -16.31
N ILE A 646 34.25 -17.88 -16.85
CA ILE A 646 35.45 -17.50 -16.06
C ILE A 646 35.15 -16.40 -15.00
N PRO A 647 34.38 -15.33 -15.29
CA PRO A 647 34.09 -14.29 -14.30
C PRO A 647 33.20 -14.74 -13.12
N ILE A 648 32.59 -15.92 -13.20
CA ILE A 648 31.58 -16.45 -12.26
C ILE A 648 31.87 -17.88 -11.80
N CYS A 649 32.99 -18.48 -12.25
CA CYS A 649 33.27 -19.91 -12.08
C CYS A 649 33.60 -20.31 -10.63
N ALA A 650 33.89 -19.34 -9.76
CA ALA A 650 34.02 -19.53 -8.32
C ALA A 650 32.67 -19.54 -7.57
N ASP A 651 31.58 -19.06 -8.19
CA ASP A 651 30.25 -18.93 -7.58
C ASP A 651 29.31 -20.11 -7.91
N ILE A 652 29.78 -21.11 -8.67
CA ILE A 652 28.94 -22.18 -9.24
C ILE A 652 29.60 -23.56 -9.12
N ASP A 653 28.79 -24.59 -8.87
CA ASP A 653 29.24 -25.99 -8.78
C ASP A 653 29.04 -26.77 -10.11
N PHE A 654 28.26 -26.23 -11.06
CA PHE A 654 28.05 -26.82 -12.39
C PHE A 654 27.56 -25.83 -13.46
N VAL A 655 27.68 -26.24 -14.72
CA VAL A 655 27.16 -25.57 -15.92
C VAL A 655 26.14 -26.46 -16.61
N LEU A 656 25.00 -25.90 -16.98
CA LEU A 656 24.08 -26.49 -17.95
C LEU A 656 24.28 -25.80 -19.30
N VAL A 657 24.57 -26.57 -20.35
CA VAL A 657 24.87 -26.06 -21.68
C VAL A 657 23.82 -26.57 -22.66
N TYR A 658 22.97 -25.68 -23.15
CA TYR A 658 21.96 -25.99 -24.16
C TYR A 658 22.54 -25.79 -25.57
N SER A 659 22.58 -26.87 -26.36
CA SER A 659 22.88 -26.81 -27.78
C SER A 659 21.62 -26.65 -28.61
N SER A 660 21.35 -25.44 -29.11
CA SER A 660 20.15 -25.16 -29.91
C SER A 660 20.13 -25.88 -31.27
N LYS A 661 21.28 -26.36 -31.76
CA LYS A 661 21.36 -27.20 -32.97
C LYS A 661 21.06 -28.68 -32.71
N LEU A 662 21.41 -29.20 -31.52
CA LEU A 662 21.24 -30.62 -31.18
C LEU A 662 19.99 -30.89 -30.36
N MET A 663 19.37 -29.84 -29.80
CA MET A 663 18.29 -29.92 -28.81
C MET A 663 18.71 -30.69 -27.53
N THR A 664 20.00 -30.73 -27.25
CA THR A 664 20.62 -31.42 -26.11
C THR A 664 20.98 -30.41 -25.02
N LEU A 665 20.79 -30.81 -23.78
CA LEU A 665 21.33 -30.18 -22.59
C LEU A 665 22.51 -31.02 -22.09
N THR A 666 23.72 -30.48 -22.17
CA THR A 666 24.93 -31.07 -21.61
C THR A 666 25.18 -30.47 -20.23
N SER A 667 25.26 -31.30 -19.19
CA SER A 667 25.67 -30.87 -17.85
C SER A 667 27.17 -31.10 -17.65
N ILE A 668 27.88 -30.07 -17.16
CA ILE A 668 29.33 -30.08 -16.96
C ILE A 668 29.63 -29.67 -15.51
N PRO A 669 30.24 -30.54 -14.68
CA PRO A 669 30.67 -30.17 -13.33
C PRO A 669 31.75 -29.08 -13.31
N VAL A 670 31.72 -28.26 -12.26
CA VAL A 670 32.82 -27.37 -11.86
C VAL A 670 33.48 -27.96 -10.62
N VAL A 671 34.81 -27.98 -10.57
CA VAL A 671 35.60 -28.56 -9.48
C VAL A 671 36.73 -27.59 -9.13
N ASN A 672 36.80 -27.17 -7.87
CA ASN A 672 37.77 -26.19 -7.37
C ASN A 672 37.76 -24.83 -8.11
N GLY A 673 36.63 -24.47 -8.74
CA GLY A 673 36.50 -23.26 -9.57
C GLY A 673 36.85 -23.43 -11.04
N ASP A 674 37.27 -24.62 -11.48
CA ASP A 674 37.57 -24.95 -12.88
C ASP A 674 36.51 -25.86 -13.51
N VAL A 675 36.22 -25.65 -14.79
CA VAL A 675 35.35 -26.52 -15.60
C VAL A 675 36.03 -27.87 -15.83
N VAL A 676 35.35 -28.98 -15.54
CA VAL A 676 35.87 -30.32 -15.86
C VAL A 676 35.98 -30.49 -17.38
N MET A 677 37.17 -30.82 -17.86
CA MET A 677 37.48 -30.97 -19.30
C MET A 677 37.36 -32.42 -19.82
N ASP A 678 37.04 -33.37 -18.93
CA ASP A 678 36.90 -34.80 -19.26
C ASP A 678 35.42 -35.13 -19.50
N GLU A 679 35.07 -35.38 -20.75
CA GLU A 679 33.70 -35.64 -21.22
C GLU A 679 33.03 -36.83 -20.53
N ARG A 680 33.79 -37.73 -19.89
CA ARG A 680 33.23 -38.84 -19.11
C ARG A 680 32.38 -38.37 -17.93
N PHE A 681 32.61 -37.16 -17.43
CA PHE A 681 31.84 -36.55 -16.34
C PHE A 681 30.60 -35.77 -16.82
N TYR A 682 30.33 -35.72 -18.13
CA TYR A 682 29.22 -34.92 -18.67
C TYR A 682 27.93 -35.74 -18.74
N GLY A 683 26.81 -35.15 -18.33
CA GLY A 683 25.49 -35.73 -18.49
C GLY A 683 24.74 -35.07 -19.63
N ASP A 684 24.61 -35.76 -20.77
CA ASP A 684 23.80 -35.33 -21.92
C ASP A 684 22.35 -35.82 -21.79
N VAL A 685 21.38 -34.93 -22.00
CA VAL A 685 19.95 -35.24 -22.02
C VAL A 685 19.26 -34.47 -23.14
N ASN A 686 18.38 -35.09 -23.92
CA ASN A 686 17.61 -34.37 -24.93
C ASN A 686 16.45 -33.59 -24.28
N ILE A 687 16.24 -32.33 -24.68
CA ILE A 687 15.24 -31.45 -24.04
C ILE A 687 13.79 -31.95 -24.23
N ASP A 688 13.51 -32.73 -25.27
CA ASP A 688 12.19 -33.35 -25.45
C ASP A 688 11.97 -34.56 -24.53
N GLU A 689 13.03 -35.25 -24.07
CA GLU A 689 12.89 -36.28 -23.02
C GLU A 689 12.50 -35.67 -21.68
N LEU A 690 13.07 -34.51 -21.33
CA LEU A 690 12.66 -33.72 -20.16
C LEU A 690 11.19 -33.27 -20.29
N LYS A 691 10.76 -32.81 -21.48
CA LYS A 691 9.33 -32.50 -21.77
C LYS A 691 8.42 -33.73 -21.71
N ILE A 692 8.92 -34.93 -22.01
CA ILE A 692 8.17 -36.19 -21.87
C ILE A 692 8.07 -36.61 -20.39
N TRP A 693 9.15 -36.46 -19.61
CA TRP A 693 9.15 -36.79 -18.18
C TRP A 693 8.18 -35.91 -17.39
N THR A 694 8.22 -34.58 -17.60
CA THR A 694 7.29 -33.62 -16.97
C THR A 694 5.82 -33.90 -17.31
N ARG A 695 5.53 -34.43 -18.50
CA ARG A 695 4.18 -34.88 -18.93
C ARG A 695 3.75 -36.22 -18.33
N ARG A 696 4.69 -37.08 -17.90
CA ARG A 696 4.40 -38.37 -17.24
C ARG A 696 4.24 -38.26 -15.71
N LYS A 697 4.67 -37.14 -15.13
CA LYS A 697 4.52 -36.76 -13.71
C LYS A 697 3.29 -35.87 -13.42
N ARG A 698 2.45 -35.62 -14.42
CA ARG A 698 1.19 -34.85 -14.34
C ARG A 698 -0.01 -35.75 -14.61
#